data_AF-H0PWN2-F1
#
_entry.id   AF-H0PWN2-F1
#
_cell.length_a   1.000
_cell.length_b   1.000
_cell.length_c   1.000
_cell.angle_alpha   90.00
_cell.angle_beta   90.00
_cell.angle_gamma   90.00
#
_symmetry.space_group_name_H-M   'P 1'
#
loop_
_entity.id
_entity.type
_entity.pdbx_description
1 polymer ?
#
loop_
_entity_poly.entity_id
_entity_poly.type
_entity_poly.pdbx_seq_one_letter_code
_entity_poly.pdbx_strand_id
1 'polypeptide(L)'
;MKVLVTAGAIVGALVAMVFVSADHDPDASKPALVASAAAQQPADEAVKLPPIVAPDKSIPESTSMDQNAPYFETCGREGLSPSACVGRLIWFKATAGNERFHTYVFQQRVGVLPDWFRVLRNDQRDDRFRAWGLINDPSCCTPGDPNCPAKSREETYGFDWCPGDDVLLKYVGKTGYVDPACGLDDAPLDPNDPHQKDNRDQRQSACDLRFGTSTGALGFRKFPNPRFDPEQWKKVNGGLGTWEGFGRHMVELTKVPSDERLARLADASIEPPFLIGTSCGSCHIAFDPANPPADPAHPKWENIKGLVGNQYIRMSEILGSGMSRNSVEWQMFAHSRPGTTDTSAIPNDGVNNPGTINALINVAQRPLFPGESIAKWRKTNTCGTEKDEAKCWCEPGREGKCWEKSLRSDDTTLGKPGVHHILKGGEDSIGALEAIQRVYFNIGSCSEQCWLNHLTDMRQIDPEGRNFGQTPFNIGQCRRDCPNFRAIEDRLANILAFFLSPESNAADLYAARNHERKAANAGAPDYTRANLIADLEKEHGAGAVARGRTVFAANCARCHSSIPESVGGPFANRDFYALADNGLRADFMGNDVATPATEVGTYRCRALHSNHMAGHVWAEYGSETLRARKPDINIKEPNDGGRGYYRNISLLNLWAHAPFMHNNAIGPELCGRPANAANDFFRPRELDAEGKLAVSQSECFQTDPSVEGRYRLYLASMRELLYPATRKPKATLTDREVILDLGPRTWDGTTEKPLIGSGQVRIPAGIPANSMTSLRHKDLIVDLFLAKRDPAKLEARLGKETTSQMQKLADDILAAPEQFASLLGTQRELLKQHYSNCTAEIENEGHRFGEDLSDADKKALIAFLATL
;
A
#
# COMPACT_ATOMS: atom_id res chain seq x y z
N MET A 1 32.71 14.10 -37.70
CA MET A 1 31.85 14.84 -36.73
C MET A 1 30.61 15.51 -37.34
N LYS A 2 30.23 15.27 -38.62
CA LYS A 2 29.04 15.88 -39.27
C LYS A 2 28.03 14.89 -39.88
N VAL A 3 28.19 13.56 -39.72
CA VAL A 3 27.34 12.57 -40.42
C VAL A 3 26.77 11.47 -39.51
N LEU A 4 27.21 11.38 -38.24
CA LEU A 4 26.66 10.47 -37.22
C LEU A 4 25.90 11.21 -36.09
N VAL A 5 25.35 12.37 -36.43
CA VAL A 5 24.46 13.17 -35.57
C VAL A 5 23.00 12.70 -35.70
N THR A 6 22.70 11.83 -36.66
CA THR A 6 21.32 11.36 -36.94
C THR A 6 20.86 10.21 -36.03
N ALA A 7 21.78 9.44 -35.42
CA ALA A 7 21.43 8.31 -34.54
C ALA A 7 21.33 8.69 -33.05
N GLY A 8 21.91 9.83 -32.64
CA GLY A 8 21.87 10.31 -31.25
C GLY A 8 20.59 11.02 -30.85
N ALA A 9 19.70 11.31 -31.80
CA ALA A 9 18.50 12.09 -31.56
C ALA A 9 17.33 11.28 -30.94
N ILE A 10 17.47 9.95 -30.79
CA ILE A 10 16.51 9.07 -30.08
C ILE A 10 16.76 9.04 -28.57
N VAL A 11 17.95 9.43 -28.10
CA VAL A 11 18.33 9.36 -26.67
C VAL A 11 18.51 10.75 -26.03
N GLY A 12 18.78 11.81 -26.81
CA GLY A 12 19.11 13.15 -26.30
C GLY A 12 18.10 14.26 -26.59
N ALA A 13 16.80 13.98 -26.52
CA ALA A 13 15.74 14.98 -26.55
C ALA A 13 15.24 15.37 -25.14
N LEU A 14 16.10 15.14 -24.14
CA LEU A 14 16.19 15.94 -22.94
C LEU A 14 17.31 16.98 -23.18
N VAL A 15 16.89 18.24 -23.29
CA VAL A 15 17.68 19.46 -23.02
C VAL A 15 18.66 19.95 -24.12
N ALA A 16 18.21 20.95 -24.88
CA ALA A 16 19.02 21.95 -25.60
C ALA A 16 19.50 23.06 -24.61
N MET A 17 20.57 23.85 -24.75
CA MET A 17 21.49 24.29 -25.82
C MET A 17 22.91 24.44 -25.20
N VAL A 18 24.04 24.40 -25.93
CA VAL A 18 24.72 25.56 -26.56
C VAL A 18 25.86 25.04 -27.49
N PHE A 19 26.05 25.67 -28.67
CA PHE A 19 27.29 25.66 -29.48
C PHE A 19 27.91 27.09 -29.44
N VAL A 20 29.24 27.32 -29.52
CA VAL A 20 30.06 27.47 -30.77
C VAL A 20 31.58 27.42 -30.46
N SER A 21 32.35 26.97 -31.46
CA SER A 21 33.81 26.68 -31.59
C SER A 21 34.83 27.84 -31.49
N ALA A 22 36.11 27.44 -31.45
CA ALA A 22 37.37 28.21 -31.53
C ALA A 22 37.69 28.81 -32.93
N ASP A 23 38.28 30.03 -32.98
CA ASP A 23 39.67 30.33 -33.39
C ASP A 23 39.96 31.86 -33.45
N HIS A 24 41.27 32.21 -33.36
CA HIS A 24 41.94 33.53 -33.26
C HIS A 24 41.63 34.60 -34.34
N ASP A 25 41.60 35.89 -33.96
CA ASP A 25 42.45 36.99 -34.50
C ASP A 25 42.37 38.26 -33.58
N PRO A 26 43.43 39.10 -33.44
CA PRO A 26 43.51 40.17 -32.44
C PRO A 26 43.15 41.57 -32.99
N ASP A 27 42.82 42.44 -32.05
CA ASP A 27 42.92 43.90 -32.09
C ASP A 27 41.65 44.76 -32.37
N ALA A 28 41.60 45.82 -31.55
CA ALA A 28 40.84 47.06 -31.62
C ALA A 28 39.31 47.12 -31.39
N SER A 29 38.99 47.79 -30.27
CA SER A 29 37.90 48.76 -30.02
C SER A 29 36.60 48.33 -29.30
N LYS A 30 36.50 48.76 -28.02
CA LYS A 30 35.28 48.96 -27.19
C LYS A 30 34.42 50.13 -27.73
N PRO A 31 33.21 50.50 -27.22
CA PRO A 31 32.37 50.01 -26.10
C PRO A 31 30.89 49.73 -26.57
N ALA A 32 29.85 49.35 -25.83
CA ALA A 32 29.38 49.71 -24.49
C ALA A 32 28.36 48.67 -23.97
N LEU A 33 28.46 48.33 -22.68
CA LEU A 33 27.49 47.53 -21.94
C LEU A 33 26.58 48.48 -21.14
N VAL A 34 25.27 48.43 -21.40
CA VAL A 34 24.26 48.99 -20.51
C VAL A 34 23.80 47.89 -19.57
N ALA A 35 23.99 48.14 -18.29
CA ALA A 35 23.65 47.27 -17.18
C ALA A 35 22.13 47.13 -16.99
N SER A 36 21.68 45.93 -16.61
CA SER A 36 20.52 45.78 -15.74
C SER A 36 20.95 45.01 -14.49
N ALA A 37 20.71 45.62 -13.35
CA ALA A 37 21.24 45.25 -12.05
C ALA A 37 20.56 43.98 -11.50
N ALA A 38 21.35 42.95 -11.22
CA ALA A 38 21.05 41.97 -10.20
C ALA A 38 21.79 42.39 -8.92
N ALA A 39 21.06 42.89 -7.94
CA ALA A 39 21.62 43.16 -6.62
C ALA A 39 21.90 41.83 -5.92
N GLN A 40 23.19 41.54 -5.73
CA GLN A 40 23.67 40.57 -4.74
C GLN A 40 23.34 41.10 -3.34
N GLN A 41 22.60 40.33 -2.55
CA GLN A 41 22.63 40.48 -1.09
C GLN A 41 23.48 39.36 -0.47
N PRO A 42 24.31 39.67 0.53
CA PRO A 42 25.26 38.74 1.11
C PRO A 42 24.58 37.71 2.00
N ALA A 43 25.17 36.51 2.02
CA ALA A 43 24.95 35.49 3.01
C ALA A 43 25.52 35.97 4.36
N ASP A 44 24.64 36.17 5.34
CA ASP A 44 24.83 35.92 6.78
C ASP A 44 23.76 36.69 7.56
N GLU A 45 22.67 36.00 7.93
CA GLU A 45 21.98 36.19 9.21
C GLU A 45 21.02 35.02 9.40
N ALA A 46 21.27 34.21 10.43
CA ALA A 46 20.32 33.20 10.88
C ALA A 46 19.01 33.90 11.25
N VAL A 47 17.98 33.72 10.42
CA VAL A 47 16.61 34.11 10.75
C VAL A 47 16.21 33.31 11.98
N LYS A 48 16.30 33.96 13.16
CA LYS A 48 15.68 33.44 14.38
C LYS A 48 14.19 33.39 14.12
N LEU A 49 13.68 32.17 13.93
CA LEU A 49 12.25 31.89 14.00
C LEU A 49 11.73 32.49 15.31
N PRO A 50 10.64 33.30 15.28
CA PRO A 50 10.06 33.83 16.50
C PRO A 50 9.66 32.67 17.43
N PRO A 51 9.67 32.88 18.76
CA PRO A 51 9.26 31.86 19.71
C PRO A 51 7.83 31.41 19.37
N ILE A 52 7.65 30.09 19.27
CA ILE A 52 6.34 29.45 19.12
C ILE A 52 5.55 29.76 20.39
N VAL A 53 4.77 30.84 20.36
CA VAL A 53 3.65 31.02 21.28
C VAL A 53 2.61 30.00 20.85
N ALA A 54 2.23 29.09 21.75
CA ALA A 54 1.15 28.16 21.49
C ALA A 54 -0.08 28.96 21.04
N PRO A 55 -0.63 28.74 19.83
CA PRO A 55 -1.91 29.33 19.49
C PRO A 55 -2.93 28.81 20.51
N ASP A 56 -3.81 29.69 21.01
CA ASP A 56 -5.02 29.28 21.72
C ASP A 56 -5.62 28.08 20.97
N LYS A 57 -5.90 26.98 21.68
CA LYS A 57 -6.49 25.78 21.08
C LYS A 57 -7.72 26.21 20.30
N SER A 58 -7.65 26.22 18.97
CA SER A 58 -8.83 26.46 18.14
C SER A 58 -9.79 25.30 18.41
N ILE A 59 -10.88 25.58 19.10
CA ILE A 59 -11.88 24.58 19.46
C ILE A 59 -12.74 24.33 18.22
N PRO A 60 -12.86 23.08 17.74
CA PRO A 60 -13.75 22.78 16.62
C PRO A 60 -15.21 22.99 17.01
N GLU A 61 -16.07 23.31 16.03
CA GLU A 61 -17.52 23.37 16.25
C GLU A 61 -18.05 22.01 16.73
N SER A 62 -18.95 22.00 17.72
CA SER A 62 -19.40 20.76 18.38
C SER A 62 -20.00 19.74 17.40
N THR A 63 -20.76 20.20 16.41
CA THR A 63 -21.36 19.33 15.39
C THR A 63 -20.34 18.65 14.50
N SER A 64 -19.15 19.23 14.34
CA SER A 64 -18.02 18.57 13.67
C SER A 64 -17.41 17.44 14.50
N MET A 65 -17.56 17.45 15.83
CA MET A 65 -17.09 16.39 16.74
C MET A 65 -18.11 15.26 16.88
N ASP A 66 -19.40 15.55 16.70
CA ASP A 66 -20.51 14.57 16.82
C ASP A 66 -20.34 13.36 15.89
N GLN A 67 -19.59 13.50 14.80
CA GLN A 67 -19.20 12.39 13.93
C GLN A 67 -18.40 11.28 14.65
N ASN A 68 -17.89 11.53 15.86
CA ASN A 68 -17.18 10.55 16.67
C ASN A 68 -18.13 9.70 17.52
N ALA A 69 -19.38 10.13 17.74
CA ALA A 69 -20.32 9.44 18.64
C ALA A 69 -20.51 7.95 18.30
N PRO A 70 -20.76 7.54 17.02
CA PRO A 70 -20.92 6.12 16.70
C PRO A 70 -19.68 5.25 16.98
N TYR A 71 -18.49 5.88 16.99
CA TYR A 71 -17.24 5.21 17.29
C TYR A 71 -17.11 4.95 18.79
N PHE A 72 -17.49 5.92 19.63
CA PHE A 72 -17.52 5.75 21.08
C PHE A 72 -18.60 4.78 21.54
N GLU A 73 -19.78 4.79 20.91
CA GLU A 73 -20.82 3.77 21.14
C GLU A 73 -20.30 2.36 20.84
N THR A 74 -19.57 2.21 19.72
CA THR A 74 -18.90 0.95 19.40
C THR A 74 -17.84 0.59 20.43
N CYS A 75 -17.00 1.54 20.87
CA CYS A 75 -16.03 1.28 21.95
C CYS A 75 -16.70 0.77 23.23
N GLY A 76 -17.84 1.36 23.63
CA GLY A 76 -18.60 0.94 24.79
C GLY A 76 -19.19 -0.47 24.62
N ARG A 77 -19.74 -0.77 23.44
CA ARG A 77 -20.28 -2.10 23.09
C ARG A 77 -19.20 -3.19 23.13
N GLU A 78 -18.02 -2.92 22.57
CA GLU A 78 -16.91 -3.88 22.51
C GLU A 78 -16.06 -3.91 23.80
N GLY A 79 -16.37 -3.06 24.78
CA GLY A 79 -15.64 -2.99 26.05
C GLY A 79 -14.19 -2.50 25.92
N LEU A 80 -13.92 -1.58 24.99
CA LEU A 80 -12.58 -1.03 24.78
C LEU A 80 -12.15 -0.14 25.94
N SER A 81 -10.88 -0.22 26.33
CA SER A 81 -10.27 0.74 27.26
C SER A 81 -10.23 2.15 26.63
N PRO A 82 -10.11 3.23 27.44
CA PRO A 82 -9.98 4.58 26.89
C PRO A 82 -8.83 4.72 25.87
N SER A 83 -7.68 4.10 26.15
CA SER A 83 -6.53 4.08 25.25
C SER A 83 -6.82 3.33 23.94
N ALA A 84 -7.44 2.15 24.02
CA ALA A 84 -7.85 1.40 22.83
C ALA A 84 -8.91 2.14 22.00
N CYS A 85 -9.84 2.85 22.65
CA CYS A 85 -10.86 3.62 21.94
C CYS A 85 -10.26 4.82 21.18
N VAL A 86 -9.34 5.55 21.80
CA VAL A 86 -8.59 6.64 21.11
C VAL A 86 -7.75 6.06 19.98
N GLY A 87 -7.07 4.93 20.20
CA GLY A 87 -6.33 4.21 19.17
C GLY A 87 -7.19 3.81 17.97
N ARG A 88 -8.40 3.29 18.23
CA ARG A 88 -9.40 2.97 17.21
C ARG A 88 -9.79 4.20 16.40
N LEU A 89 -10.08 5.32 17.08
CA LEU A 89 -10.48 6.55 16.39
C LEU A 89 -9.37 7.06 15.47
N ILE A 90 -8.12 7.06 15.94
CA ILE A 90 -6.93 7.42 15.15
C ILE A 90 -6.75 6.47 13.97
N TRP A 91 -6.90 5.16 14.18
CA TRP A 91 -6.81 4.15 13.13
C TRP A 91 -7.86 4.34 12.01
N PHE A 92 -9.10 4.67 12.39
CA PHE A 92 -10.19 4.87 11.45
C PHE A 92 -10.14 6.22 10.73
N LYS A 93 -9.67 7.29 11.40
CA LYS A 93 -9.86 8.67 10.90
C LYS A 93 -8.60 9.46 10.60
N ALA A 94 -7.46 9.18 11.25
CA ALA A 94 -6.28 10.01 11.08
C ALA A 94 -5.70 9.84 9.67
N THR A 95 -5.68 10.93 8.91
CA THR A 95 -4.95 11.01 7.63
C THR A 95 -3.52 11.46 7.82
N ALA A 96 -3.22 12.05 8.99
CA ALA A 96 -1.91 12.60 9.32
C ALA A 96 -1.36 13.51 8.20
N GLY A 97 -2.23 14.35 7.62
CA GLY A 97 -1.85 15.38 6.65
C GLY A 97 -1.64 14.88 5.22
N ASN A 98 -2.08 13.66 4.88
CA ASN A 98 -1.86 13.09 3.55
C ASN A 98 -2.86 13.52 2.47
N GLU A 99 -3.78 14.44 2.76
CA GLU A 99 -4.79 14.87 1.78
C GLU A 99 -4.18 15.60 0.58
N ARG A 100 -3.09 16.36 0.79
CA ARG A 100 -2.33 16.95 -0.31
C ARG A 100 -1.60 15.91 -1.13
N PHE A 101 -1.11 14.85 -0.48
CA PHE A 101 -0.42 13.76 -1.16
C PHE A 101 -1.34 13.13 -2.20
N HIS A 102 -2.52 12.68 -1.78
CA HIS A 102 -3.47 11.99 -2.67
C HIS A 102 -4.18 12.90 -3.68
N THR A 103 -4.28 14.20 -3.43
CA THR A 103 -4.91 15.13 -4.38
C THR A 103 -3.93 15.70 -5.40
N TYR A 104 -2.67 15.93 -5.04
CA TYR A 104 -1.71 16.61 -5.92
C TYR A 104 -0.44 15.81 -6.13
N VAL A 105 0.21 15.45 -5.02
CA VAL A 105 1.62 15.03 -5.06
C VAL A 105 1.77 13.64 -5.66
N PHE A 106 0.76 12.78 -5.47
CA PHE A 106 0.74 11.42 -5.99
C PHE A 106 0.86 11.40 -7.52
N GLN A 107 0.04 12.20 -8.20
CA GLN A 107 0.16 12.35 -9.64
C GLN A 107 1.47 13.04 -10.03
N GLN A 108 1.83 14.14 -9.37
CA GLN A 108 2.97 14.98 -9.77
C GLN A 108 4.34 14.31 -9.59
N ARG A 109 4.49 13.43 -8.58
CA ARG A 109 5.77 12.83 -8.20
C ARG A 109 5.83 11.33 -8.40
N VAL A 110 4.69 10.63 -8.33
CA VAL A 110 4.62 9.17 -8.52
C VAL A 110 4.07 8.81 -9.91
N GLY A 111 3.32 9.72 -10.55
CA GLY A 111 2.74 9.48 -11.88
C GLY A 111 1.43 8.68 -11.86
N VAL A 112 0.81 8.51 -10.69
CA VAL A 112 -0.46 7.78 -10.51
C VAL A 112 -1.59 8.75 -10.24
N LEU A 113 -2.71 8.60 -10.97
CA LEU A 113 -3.84 9.55 -10.95
C LEU A 113 -5.12 8.91 -10.41
N PRO A 114 -5.54 9.25 -9.18
CA PRO A 114 -6.82 8.84 -8.64
C PRO A 114 -7.95 9.78 -9.08
N ASP A 115 -9.04 9.20 -9.60
CA ASP A 115 -10.32 9.90 -9.79
C ASP A 115 -11.21 9.66 -8.55
N TRP A 116 -11.04 10.52 -7.55
CA TRP A 116 -11.77 10.39 -6.28
C TRP A 116 -13.28 10.50 -6.45
N PHE A 117 -13.77 11.31 -7.40
CA PHE A 117 -15.20 11.43 -7.62
C PHE A 117 -15.78 10.16 -8.23
N ARG A 118 -15.14 9.57 -9.24
CA ARG A 118 -15.56 8.28 -9.82
C ARG A 118 -15.70 7.19 -8.76
N VAL A 119 -14.80 7.17 -7.77
CA VAL A 119 -14.80 6.17 -6.69
C VAL A 119 -15.86 6.46 -5.62
N LEU A 120 -16.08 7.73 -5.26
CA LEU A 120 -16.81 8.14 -4.05
C LEU A 120 -18.16 8.83 -4.32
N ARG A 121 -18.54 9.02 -5.58
CA ARG A 121 -19.83 9.61 -5.98
C ARG A 121 -21.03 8.94 -5.29
N ASN A 122 -22.00 9.76 -4.90
CA ASN A 122 -23.16 9.31 -4.13
C ASN A 122 -24.14 8.44 -4.92
N ASP A 123 -24.23 8.63 -6.23
CA ASP A 123 -25.19 7.93 -7.08
C ASP A 123 -24.75 6.52 -7.48
N GLN A 124 -23.56 6.12 -7.04
CA GLN A 124 -23.07 4.74 -7.09
C GLN A 124 -22.73 4.20 -5.69
N ARG A 125 -23.29 4.79 -4.63
CA ARG A 125 -23.08 4.37 -3.25
C ARG A 125 -23.40 2.88 -3.05
N ASP A 126 -24.48 2.38 -3.63
CA ASP A 126 -24.90 0.98 -3.47
C ASP A 126 -24.04 0.00 -4.28
N ASP A 127 -23.37 0.48 -5.31
CA ASP A 127 -22.47 -0.30 -6.15
C ASP A 127 -21.03 -0.30 -5.59
N ARG A 128 -20.73 0.60 -4.65
CA ARG A 128 -19.37 0.92 -4.19
C ARG A 128 -18.61 -0.29 -3.63
N PHE A 129 -19.29 -1.15 -2.87
CA PHE A 129 -18.68 -2.40 -2.36
C PHE A 129 -18.37 -3.39 -3.49
N ARG A 130 -19.30 -3.57 -4.44
CA ARG A 130 -19.08 -4.49 -5.59
C ARG A 130 -17.97 -3.99 -6.50
N ALA A 131 -17.99 -2.70 -6.84
CA ALA A 131 -17.00 -2.08 -7.72
C ALA A 131 -15.60 -2.03 -7.11
N TRP A 132 -15.49 -1.59 -5.85
CA TRP A 132 -14.21 -1.17 -5.25
C TRP A 132 -13.82 -1.95 -4.00
N GLY A 133 -14.72 -2.75 -3.43
CA GLY A 133 -14.52 -3.39 -2.12
C GLY A 133 -14.58 -2.42 -0.94
N LEU A 134 -15.00 -1.17 -1.16
CA LEU A 134 -15.11 -0.13 -0.14
C LEU A 134 -16.30 -0.40 0.79
N ILE A 135 -16.11 -0.06 2.06
CA ILE A 135 -17.16 -0.15 3.08
C ILE A 135 -17.82 1.21 3.22
N ASN A 136 -19.12 1.28 2.97
CA ASN A 136 -19.90 2.50 3.17
C ASN A 136 -19.92 2.89 4.65
N ASP A 137 -19.74 4.18 4.96
CA ASP A 137 -19.91 4.71 6.30
C ASP A 137 -21.41 4.68 6.67
N PRO A 138 -21.82 3.91 7.69
CA PRO A 138 -23.22 3.79 8.08
C PRO A 138 -23.86 5.12 8.51
N SER A 139 -23.03 6.11 8.86
CA SER A 139 -23.49 7.41 9.37
C SER A 139 -23.80 8.40 8.26
N CYS A 140 -23.41 8.11 7.01
CA CYS A 140 -23.60 8.99 5.87
C CYS A 140 -24.85 8.60 5.06
N CYS A 141 -25.41 9.56 4.33
CA CYS A 141 -26.62 9.39 3.51
C CYS A 141 -26.46 9.98 2.11
N THR A 142 -27.27 9.49 1.17
CA THR A 142 -27.37 10.06 -0.17
C THR A 142 -28.19 11.35 -0.11
N PRO A 143 -27.67 12.49 -0.58
CA PRO A 143 -28.42 13.75 -0.65
C PRO A 143 -29.75 13.58 -1.40
N GLY A 144 -30.84 14.09 -0.81
CA GLY A 144 -32.20 13.92 -1.32
C GLY A 144 -33.00 12.78 -0.69
N ASP A 145 -32.36 11.85 0.03
CA ASP A 145 -33.08 10.83 0.81
C ASP A 145 -33.91 11.48 1.94
N PRO A 146 -35.05 10.87 2.36
CA PRO A 146 -35.99 11.49 3.30
C PRO A 146 -35.36 12.00 4.62
N ASN A 147 -34.37 11.28 5.12
CA ASN A 147 -33.69 11.58 6.39
C ASN A 147 -32.31 12.24 6.20
N CYS A 148 -31.93 12.56 4.97
CA CYS A 148 -30.66 13.20 4.70
C CYS A 148 -30.77 14.72 4.89
N PRO A 149 -29.84 15.36 5.62
CA PRO A 149 -29.85 16.82 5.79
C PRO A 149 -29.71 17.56 4.47
N ALA A 150 -28.80 17.13 3.60
CA ALA A 150 -28.66 17.68 2.25
C ALA A 150 -29.82 17.24 1.35
N LYS A 151 -30.39 18.19 0.59
CA LYS A 151 -31.56 17.95 -0.27
C LYS A 151 -31.22 17.68 -1.73
N SER A 152 -30.00 18.00 -2.14
CA SER A 152 -29.54 17.85 -3.51
C SER A 152 -28.04 17.54 -3.58
N ARG A 153 -27.61 17.01 -4.73
CA ARG A 153 -26.19 16.76 -5.03
C ARG A 153 -25.37 18.06 -5.11
N GLU A 154 -26.02 19.18 -5.40
CA GLU A 154 -25.39 20.50 -5.46
C GLU A 154 -24.82 20.93 -4.10
N GLU A 155 -25.50 20.61 -3.00
CA GLU A 155 -25.08 20.98 -1.64
C GLU A 155 -23.82 20.24 -1.17
N THR A 156 -23.50 19.11 -1.79
CA THR A 156 -22.41 18.19 -1.38
C THR A 156 -21.40 17.93 -2.49
N TYR A 157 -21.48 18.69 -3.58
CA TYR A 157 -20.63 18.54 -4.76
C TYR A 157 -20.62 17.10 -5.33
N GLY A 158 -21.75 16.39 -5.21
CA GLY A 158 -21.94 15.02 -5.71
C GLY A 158 -21.43 13.89 -4.79
N PHE A 159 -20.97 14.20 -3.58
CA PHE A 159 -20.58 13.20 -2.56
C PHE A 159 -21.75 12.85 -1.63
N ASP A 160 -21.57 11.84 -0.79
CA ASP A 160 -22.50 11.56 0.31
C ASP A 160 -22.46 12.72 1.33
N TRP A 161 -23.60 12.98 1.98
CA TRP A 161 -23.62 13.84 3.17
C TRP A 161 -23.24 13.02 4.40
N CYS A 162 -22.34 13.54 5.21
CA CYS A 162 -21.82 12.87 6.40
C CYS A 162 -21.85 13.79 7.63
N PRO A 163 -22.00 13.25 8.85
CA PRO A 163 -21.89 14.05 10.07
C PRO A 163 -20.59 14.88 10.10
N GLY A 164 -20.72 16.18 10.38
CA GLY A 164 -19.66 17.17 10.27
C GLY A 164 -19.64 17.98 8.96
N ASP A 165 -20.42 17.59 7.94
CA ASP A 165 -20.56 18.35 6.69
C ASP A 165 -21.32 19.67 6.87
N ASP A 166 -22.18 19.77 7.89
CA ASP A 166 -22.84 21.03 8.27
C ASP A 166 -21.83 22.12 8.66
N VAL A 167 -20.62 21.74 9.09
CA VAL A 167 -19.48 22.63 9.32
C VAL A 167 -18.59 22.68 8.08
N LEU A 168 -18.09 21.53 7.61
CA LEU A 168 -17.08 21.45 6.55
C LEU A 168 -17.51 22.17 5.25
N LEU A 169 -18.76 22.02 4.83
CA LEU A 169 -19.25 22.60 3.57
C LEU A 169 -19.24 24.14 3.57
N LYS A 170 -19.36 24.78 4.75
CA LYS A 170 -19.31 26.25 4.87
C LYS A 170 -17.93 26.83 4.50
N TYR A 171 -16.89 26.01 4.57
CA TYR A 171 -15.49 26.37 4.37
C TYR A 171 -14.92 25.95 3.01
N VAL A 172 -15.70 25.30 2.14
CA VAL A 172 -15.25 25.01 0.76
C VAL A 172 -14.99 26.34 0.03
N GLY A 173 -13.78 26.49 -0.52
CA GLY A 173 -13.30 27.75 -1.11
C GLY A 173 -12.91 28.83 -0.09
N LYS A 174 -12.74 28.49 1.19
CA LYS A 174 -12.39 29.43 2.27
C LYS A 174 -11.34 28.86 3.21
N THR A 175 -10.63 29.75 3.89
CA THR A 175 -9.69 29.40 4.98
C THR A 175 -10.41 29.38 6.34
N GLY A 176 -9.73 28.88 7.37
CA GLY A 176 -10.23 28.93 8.75
C GLY A 176 -11.04 27.73 9.23
N TYR A 177 -11.13 26.65 8.44
CA TYR A 177 -11.68 25.38 8.91
C TYR A 177 -10.83 24.81 10.04
N VAL A 178 -11.46 24.51 11.18
CA VAL A 178 -10.82 23.85 12.33
C VAL A 178 -11.12 22.36 12.28
N ASP A 179 -10.07 21.56 12.23
CA ASP A 179 -10.20 20.11 12.09
C ASP A 179 -10.81 19.48 13.35
N PRO A 180 -11.73 18.49 13.22
CA PRO A 180 -12.36 17.84 14.37
C PRO A 180 -11.37 17.07 15.26
N ALA A 181 -10.18 16.70 14.78
CA ALA A 181 -9.14 16.12 15.61
C ALA A 181 -8.60 17.11 16.67
N CYS A 182 -8.75 18.43 16.47
CA CYS A 182 -8.37 19.43 17.46
C CYS A 182 -9.11 19.29 18.80
N GLY A 183 -10.32 18.73 18.75
CA GLY A 183 -11.17 18.47 19.93
C GLY A 183 -11.03 17.06 20.47
N LEU A 184 -10.05 16.27 20.03
CA LEU A 184 -9.84 14.91 20.53
C LEU A 184 -9.64 14.93 22.05
N ASP A 185 -10.53 14.23 22.76
CA ASP A 185 -10.29 13.86 24.15
C ASP A 185 -9.32 12.67 24.17
N ASP A 186 -8.08 12.97 24.54
CA ASP A 186 -6.98 12.03 24.46
C ASP A 186 -7.02 11.00 25.59
N ALA A 187 -6.39 9.85 25.36
CA ALA A 187 -6.24 8.84 26.40
C ALA A 187 -5.40 9.38 27.58
N PRO A 188 -5.59 8.83 28.80
CA PRO A 188 -4.74 9.15 29.94
C PRO A 188 -3.25 8.97 29.61
N LEU A 189 -2.40 9.82 30.20
CA LEU A 189 -0.95 9.71 30.05
C LEU A 189 -0.43 8.43 30.72
N ASP A 190 0.55 7.79 30.10
CA ASP A 190 1.31 6.72 30.75
C ASP A 190 2.29 7.34 31.76
N PRO A 191 2.19 7.03 33.07
CA PRO A 191 3.06 7.58 34.09
C PRO A 191 4.53 7.15 33.92
N ASN A 192 4.80 6.11 33.13
CA ASN A 192 6.15 5.64 32.84
C ASN A 192 6.73 6.24 31.55
N ASP A 193 5.96 7.05 30.81
CA ASP A 193 6.46 7.70 29.61
C ASP A 193 7.49 8.78 29.98
N PRO A 194 8.77 8.65 29.57
CA PRO A 194 9.81 9.61 29.92
C PRO A 194 9.53 11.04 29.44
N HIS A 195 8.60 11.22 28.50
CA HIS A 195 8.22 12.54 27.98
C HIS A 195 7.09 13.22 28.77
N GLN A 196 6.45 12.52 29.72
CA GLN A 196 5.30 13.04 30.47
C GLN A 196 5.66 13.43 31.92
N LYS A 197 6.88 13.93 32.12
CA LYS A 197 7.39 14.33 33.44
C LYS A 197 6.44 15.32 34.14
N ASP A 198 6.25 15.14 35.44
CA ASP A 198 5.40 15.97 36.30
C ASP A 198 3.92 16.02 35.88
N ASN A 199 3.42 14.96 35.23
CA ASN A 199 2.05 14.84 34.71
C ASN A 199 1.66 15.94 33.69
N ARG A 200 2.64 16.59 33.08
CA ARG A 200 2.39 17.57 32.03
C ARG A 200 2.21 16.85 30.70
N ASP A 201 1.06 17.03 30.06
CA ASP A 201 0.83 16.54 28.70
C ASP A 201 1.70 17.30 27.70
N GLN A 202 2.77 16.65 27.22
CA GLN A 202 3.69 17.20 26.22
C GLN A 202 3.43 16.65 24.81
N ARG A 203 2.29 16.00 24.56
CA ARG A 203 1.95 15.48 23.24
C ARG A 203 1.81 16.60 22.21
N GLN A 204 2.16 16.29 20.96
CA GLN A 204 1.84 17.12 19.81
C GLN A 204 0.32 17.26 19.69
N SER A 205 -0.11 18.42 19.20
CA SER A 205 -1.52 18.74 19.03
C SER A 205 -2.25 17.65 18.25
N ALA A 206 -3.42 17.24 18.74
CA ALA A 206 -4.28 16.29 18.05
C ALA A 206 -4.81 16.84 16.72
N CYS A 207 -4.83 18.17 16.52
CA CYS A 207 -5.14 18.79 15.22
C CYS A 207 -4.33 18.21 14.05
N ASP A 208 -3.08 17.82 14.32
CA ASP A 208 -2.15 17.28 13.31
C ASP A 208 -2.46 15.82 12.96
N LEU A 209 -3.42 15.16 13.64
CA LEU A 209 -3.95 13.86 13.20
C LEU A 209 -4.83 13.99 11.95
N ARG A 210 -5.44 15.17 11.74
CA ARG A 210 -6.25 15.52 10.56
C ARG A 210 -7.38 14.50 10.33
N PHE A 211 -8.48 14.64 11.06
CA PHE A 211 -9.63 13.72 10.94
C PHE A 211 -10.55 14.05 9.78
N GLY A 212 -10.71 15.34 9.41
CA GLY A 212 -11.67 15.78 8.38
C GLY A 212 -13.08 15.23 8.58
N THR A 213 -13.86 15.14 7.49
CA THR A 213 -15.17 14.46 7.46
C THR A 213 -15.12 13.23 6.56
N SER A 214 -16.00 12.25 6.79
CA SER A 214 -16.11 11.05 5.92
C SER A 214 -16.49 11.44 4.49
N THR A 215 -16.01 10.70 3.50
CA THR A 215 -16.45 10.84 2.10
C THR A 215 -17.71 10.04 1.78
N GLY A 216 -18.22 9.29 2.76
CA GLY A 216 -19.23 8.25 2.56
C GLY A 216 -18.64 6.83 2.56
N ALA A 217 -17.31 6.70 2.46
CA ALA A 217 -16.58 5.44 2.58
C ALA A 217 -15.62 5.48 3.77
N LEU A 218 -15.64 4.42 4.59
CA LEU A 218 -14.79 4.33 5.77
C LEU A 218 -13.30 4.36 5.41
N GLY A 219 -12.55 5.17 6.14
CA GLY A 219 -11.12 5.37 5.93
C GLY A 219 -10.75 6.37 4.82
N PHE A 220 -11.71 6.95 4.11
CA PHE A 220 -11.50 8.04 3.16
C PHE A 220 -12.12 9.33 3.71
N ARG A 221 -11.32 10.39 3.78
CA ARG A 221 -11.67 11.62 4.49
C ARG A 221 -11.56 12.82 3.56
N LYS A 222 -12.52 13.74 3.61
CA LYS A 222 -12.52 14.98 2.85
C LYS A 222 -12.20 16.18 3.74
N PHE A 223 -11.49 17.13 3.16
CA PHE A 223 -11.14 18.43 3.75
C PHE A 223 -11.54 19.53 2.77
N PRO A 224 -12.04 20.68 3.24
CA PRO A 224 -12.42 21.77 2.34
C PRO A 224 -11.17 22.30 1.62
N ASN A 225 -11.23 22.46 0.30
CA ASN A 225 -10.15 23.08 -0.45
C ASN A 225 -10.30 24.61 -0.43
N PRO A 226 -9.41 25.37 0.23
CA PRO A 226 -9.50 26.83 0.27
C PRO A 226 -9.25 27.49 -1.09
N ARG A 227 -8.70 26.77 -2.06
CA ARG A 227 -8.42 27.27 -3.41
C ARG A 227 -9.56 27.03 -4.40
N PHE A 228 -10.61 26.34 -3.98
CA PHE A 228 -11.77 26.07 -4.82
C PHE A 228 -12.50 27.35 -5.22
N ASP A 229 -12.80 27.49 -6.51
CA ASP A 229 -13.62 28.57 -7.06
C ASP A 229 -14.95 28.00 -7.61
N PRO A 230 -16.09 28.26 -6.94
CA PRO A 230 -17.39 27.73 -7.36
C PRO A 230 -17.84 28.24 -8.74
N GLU A 231 -17.46 29.45 -9.13
CA GLU A 231 -17.89 30.04 -10.41
C GLU A 231 -17.11 29.43 -11.57
N GLN A 232 -15.80 29.16 -11.39
CA GLN A 232 -15.03 28.40 -12.36
C GLN A 232 -15.51 26.96 -12.47
N TRP A 233 -15.81 26.33 -11.34
CA TRP A 233 -16.35 24.97 -11.32
C TRP A 233 -17.65 24.85 -12.12
N LYS A 234 -18.61 25.77 -11.90
CA LYS A 234 -19.87 25.81 -12.64
C LYS A 234 -19.67 26.03 -14.14
N LYS A 235 -18.70 26.87 -14.55
CA LYS A 235 -18.40 27.07 -15.99
C LYS A 235 -17.96 25.78 -16.68
N VAL A 236 -17.26 24.91 -15.97
CA VAL A 236 -16.77 23.65 -16.53
C VAL A 236 -17.79 22.53 -16.43
N ASN A 237 -18.50 22.42 -15.31
CA ASN A 237 -19.37 21.27 -15.05
C ASN A 237 -20.86 21.56 -15.25
N GLY A 238 -21.28 22.83 -15.36
CA GLY A 238 -22.70 23.22 -15.44
C GLY A 238 -23.41 23.31 -14.08
N GLY A 239 -22.81 22.75 -13.01
CA GLY A 239 -23.32 22.79 -11.64
C GLY A 239 -22.21 22.44 -10.64
N LEU A 240 -22.49 22.59 -9.35
CA LEU A 240 -21.59 22.17 -8.26
C LEU A 240 -21.64 20.66 -8.04
N GLY A 241 -22.78 20.02 -8.30
CA GLY A 241 -23.03 18.60 -8.04
C GLY A 241 -22.53 17.64 -9.12
N THR A 242 -21.92 18.14 -10.19
CA THR A 242 -21.45 17.35 -11.34
C THR A 242 -19.96 17.57 -11.60
N TRP A 243 -19.33 16.53 -12.15
CA TRP A 243 -17.90 16.44 -12.45
C TRP A 243 -17.65 16.09 -13.93
N GLU A 244 -18.70 16.10 -14.77
CA GLU A 244 -18.61 15.66 -16.17
C GLU A 244 -17.61 16.46 -17.00
N GLY A 245 -17.50 17.77 -16.75
CA GLY A 245 -16.51 18.62 -17.42
C GLY A 245 -15.10 18.41 -16.87
N PHE A 246 -14.97 18.18 -15.57
CA PHE A 246 -13.68 17.95 -14.89
C PHE A 246 -13.07 16.59 -15.25
N GLY A 247 -13.88 15.54 -15.30
CA GLY A 247 -13.46 14.19 -15.69
C GLY A 247 -13.39 13.94 -17.20
N ARG A 248 -13.74 14.92 -18.03
CA ARG A 248 -13.75 14.75 -19.50
C ARG A 248 -12.35 14.55 -20.06
N HIS A 249 -12.24 13.66 -21.05
CA HIS A 249 -11.02 13.51 -21.85
C HIS A 249 -10.73 14.78 -22.67
N MET A 250 -9.50 15.29 -22.58
CA MET A 250 -9.12 16.59 -23.12
C MET A 250 -9.09 16.61 -24.65
N VAL A 251 -8.82 15.47 -25.31
CA VAL A 251 -8.84 15.34 -26.78
C VAL A 251 -10.17 15.79 -27.41
N GLU A 252 -11.29 15.64 -26.69
CA GLU A 252 -12.59 16.09 -27.18
C GLU A 252 -12.66 17.61 -27.37
N LEU A 253 -11.90 18.35 -26.56
CA LEU A 253 -11.81 19.81 -26.58
C LEU A 253 -10.64 20.30 -27.44
N THR A 254 -9.44 19.76 -27.22
CA THR A 254 -8.20 20.26 -27.84
C THR A 254 -8.01 19.73 -29.26
N LYS A 255 -8.62 18.59 -29.59
CA LYS A 255 -8.38 17.83 -30.82
C LYS A 255 -6.92 17.37 -31.00
N VAL A 256 -6.09 17.50 -29.97
CA VAL A 256 -4.70 17.05 -29.98
C VAL A 256 -4.67 15.55 -29.61
N PRO A 257 -4.12 14.65 -30.46
CA PRO A 257 -4.17 13.21 -30.20
C PRO A 257 -3.47 12.76 -28.90
N SER A 258 -2.40 13.45 -28.46
CA SER A 258 -1.69 13.12 -27.22
C SER A 258 -2.56 13.33 -25.96
N ASP A 259 -3.59 14.18 -26.05
CA ASP A 259 -4.52 14.49 -24.96
C ASP A 259 -5.59 13.40 -24.75
N GLU A 260 -5.59 12.32 -25.55
CA GLU A 260 -6.55 11.22 -25.40
C GLU A 260 -6.44 10.56 -24.01
N ARG A 261 -5.24 10.59 -23.41
CA ARG A 261 -4.96 10.02 -22.09
C ARG A 261 -5.09 11.02 -20.94
N LEU A 262 -5.46 12.27 -21.21
CA LEU A 262 -5.52 13.34 -20.22
C LEU A 262 -6.96 13.77 -19.95
N ALA A 263 -7.24 14.09 -18.69
CA ALA A 263 -8.46 14.74 -18.22
C ALA A 263 -8.07 15.92 -17.32
N ARG A 264 -9.03 16.78 -16.94
CA ARG A 264 -8.69 17.87 -15.99
C ARG A 264 -8.39 17.40 -14.58
N LEU A 265 -8.65 16.12 -14.27
CA LEU A 265 -8.07 15.43 -13.13
C LEU A 265 -6.55 15.62 -13.04
N ALA A 266 -5.87 15.68 -14.20
CA ALA A 266 -4.43 15.87 -14.30
C ALA A 266 -3.99 17.34 -14.41
N ASP A 267 -4.94 18.27 -14.58
CA ASP A 267 -4.74 19.68 -14.87
C ASP A 267 -5.05 20.53 -13.63
N ALA A 268 -4.03 21.21 -13.11
CA ALA A 268 -4.18 22.08 -11.95
C ALA A 268 -4.88 23.42 -12.24
N SER A 269 -5.40 23.64 -13.45
CA SER A 269 -6.10 24.88 -13.80
C SER A 269 -7.42 25.07 -13.05
N ILE A 270 -8.02 23.99 -12.54
CA ILE A 270 -9.24 24.02 -11.75
C ILE A 270 -9.05 23.17 -10.49
N GLU A 271 -9.29 23.79 -9.34
CA GLU A 271 -9.15 23.15 -8.04
C GLU A 271 -10.45 22.40 -7.68
N PRO A 272 -10.39 21.15 -7.19
CA PRO A 272 -11.57 20.41 -6.72
C PRO A 272 -12.09 20.99 -5.39
N PRO A 273 -13.38 20.78 -5.04
CA PRO A 273 -13.97 21.32 -3.80
C PRO A 273 -13.34 20.73 -2.53
N PHE A 274 -12.78 19.52 -2.63
CA PHE A 274 -12.21 18.80 -1.50
C PHE A 274 -10.80 18.31 -1.80
N LEU A 275 -9.95 18.35 -0.78
CA LEU A 275 -8.78 17.49 -0.69
C LEU A 275 -9.19 16.17 -0.05
N ILE A 276 -8.68 15.05 -0.56
CA ILE A 276 -9.05 13.71 -0.10
C ILE A 276 -7.84 13.07 0.57
N GLY A 277 -7.97 12.71 1.85
CA GLY A 277 -6.99 11.93 2.58
C GLY A 277 -7.47 10.51 2.84
N THR A 278 -6.53 9.61 3.15
CA THR A 278 -6.83 8.22 3.53
C THR A 278 -6.30 7.95 4.93
N SER A 279 -6.97 7.08 5.69
CA SER A 279 -6.45 6.56 6.97
C SER A 279 -6.05 5.10 6.81
N CYS A 280 -5.41 4.52 7.82
CA CYS A 280 -5.13 3.08 7.86
C CYS A 280 -6.41 2.23 7.73
N GLY A 281 -7.54 2.77 8.19
CA GLY A 281 -8.86 2.16 8.05
C GLY A 281 -9.28 1.89 6.61
N SER A 282 -8.79 2.64 5.62
CA SER A 282 -9.13 2.45 4.20
C SER A 282 -8.79 1.05 3.67
N CYS A 283 -7.76 0.42 4.24
CA CYS A 283 -7.36 -0.95 3.93
C CYS A 283 -7.88 -1.95 4.98
N HIS A 284 -7.88 -1.58 6.26
CA HIS A 284 -8.04 -2.56 7.34
C HIS A 284 -9.49 -2.74 7.84
N ILE A 285 -10.37 -1.78 7.58
CA ILE A 285 -11.78 -1.87 7.95
C ILE A 285 -12.50 -2.84 7.01
N ALA A 286 -13.16 -3.83 7.58
CA ALA A 286 -13.95 -4.81 6.82
C ALA A 286 -15.22 -5.18 7.58
N PHE A 287 -16.09 -5.94 6.92
CA PHE A 287 -17.21 -6.58 7.61
C PHE A 287 -16.71 -7.61 8.62
N ASP A 288 -17.30 -7.60 9.82
CA ASP A 288 -17.04 -8.58 10.87
C ASP A 288 -17.37 -9.98 10.32
N PRO A 289 -16.39 -10.92 10.25
CA PRO A 289 -16.68 -12.28 9.82
C PRO A 289 -17.74 -12.97 10.69
N ALA A 290 -17.84 -12.64 11.98
CA ALA A 290 -18.84 -13.22 12.88
C ALA A 290 -20.22 -12.56 12.81
N ASN A 291 -20.30 -11.35 12.27
CA ASN A 291 -21.54 -10.57 12.15
C ASN A 291 -21.58 -9.77 10.84
N PRO A 292 -21.51 -10.42 9.66
CA PRO A 292 -21.53 -9.72 8.39
C PRO A 292 -22.90 -9.06 8.15
N PRO A 293 -22.97 -7.97 7.36
CA PRO A 293 -24.23 -7.33 7.08
C PRO A 293 -25.09 -8.20 6.15
N ALA A 294 -26.42 -8.11 6.30
CA ALA A 294 -27.35 -8.72 5.37
C ALA A 294 -27.30 -8.05 3.98
N ASP A 295 -27.08 -6.73 3.96
CA ASP A 295 -26.82 -5.96 2.74
C ASP A 295 -25.48 -5.22 2.85
N PRO A 296 -24.45 -5.64 2.09
CA PRO A 296 -23.15 -4.96 2.06
C PRO A 296 -23.19 -3.49 1.63
N ALA A 297 -24.21 -3.05 0.90
CA ALA A 297 -24.37 -1.64 0.53
C ALA A 297 -24.85 -0.76 1.69
N HIS A 298 -25.55 -1.36 2.66
CA HIS A 298 -26.17 -0.69 3.80
C HIS A 298 -25.75 -1.32 5.14
N PRO A 299 -24.44 -1.34 5.46
CA PRO A 299 -23.98 -1.94 6.71
C PRO A 299 -24.36 -1.08 7.91
N LYS A 300 -24.39 -1.70 9.09
CA LYS A 300 -24.47 -1.01 10.38
C LYS A 300 -23.11 -1.03 11.08
N TRP A 301 -22.92 -0.15 12.06
CA TRP A 301 -21.70 -0.11 12.88
C TRP A 301 -21.37 -1.43 13.58
N GLU A 302 -22.37 -2.22 13.96
CA GLU A 302 -22.21 -3.56 14.55
C GLU A 302 -21.68 -4.62 13.55
N ASN A 303 -21.72 -4.34 12.25
CA ASN A 303 -21.22 -5.24 11.21
C ASN A 303 -19.76 -4.96 10.83
N ILE A 304 -19.08 -4.02 11.48
CA ILE A 304 -17.80 -3.48 11.03
C ILE A 304 -16.72 -3.67 12.09
N LYS A 305 -15.55 -4.17 11.66
CA LYS A 305 -14.34 -4.28 12.49
C LYS A 305 -13.15 -3.60 11.83
N GLY A 306 -12.27 -3.00 12.65
CA GLY A 306 -11.13 -2.22 12.16
C GLY A 306 -9.85 -2.99 11.86
N LEU A 307 -9.76 -4.27 12.26
CA LEU A 307 -8.52 -5.04 12.32
C LEU A 307 -8.51 -6.30 11.45
N VAL A 308 -9.60 -6.56 10.72
CA VAL A 308 -9.75 -7.77 9.89
C VAL A 308 -8.80 -7.75 8.70
N GLY A 309 -8.56 -6.58 8.09
CA GLY A 309 -7.91 -6.50 6.79
C GLY A 309 -8.93 -6.77 5.69
N ASN A 310 -9.28 -5.76 4.89
CA ASN A 310 -10.34 -5.88 3.91
C ASN A 310 -9.93 -6.77 2.74
N GLN A 311 -10.35 -8.04 2.76
CA GLN A 311 -10.04 -8.99 1.69
C GLN A 311 -10.73 -8.68 0.33
N TYR A 312 -11.60 -7.66 0.28
CA TYR A 312 -12.33 -7.30 -0.93
C TYR A 312 -11.85 -5.98 -1.57
N ILE A 313 -11.04 -5.20 -0.86
CA ILE A 313 -10.59 -3.87 -1.33
C ILE A 313 -9.80 -3.98 -2.63
N ARG A 314 -10.07 -3.09 -3.58
CA ARG A 314 -9.34 -2.93 -4.84
C ARG A 314 -8.49 -1.67 -4.82
N MET A 315 -7.57 -1.59 -3.86
CA MET A 315 -6.83 -0.35 -3.58
C MET A 315 -6.01 0.13 -4.78
N SER A 316 -5.39 -0.80 -5.51
CA SER A 316 -4.65 -0.51 -6.73
C SER A 316 -5.52 0.14 -7.81
N GLU A 317 -6.74 -0.37 -8.03
CA GLU A 317 -7.69 0.20 -8.99
C GLU A 317 -8.29 1.52 -8.51
N ILE A 318 -8.52 1.69 -7.20
CA ILE A 318 -8.99 2.97 -6.61
C ILE A 318 -7.97 4.08 -6.91
N LEU A 319 -6.70 3.81 -6.59
CA LEU A 319 -5.62 4.79 -6.74
C LEU A 319 -5.28 5.07 -8.21
N GLY A 320 -5.45 4.10 -9.10
CA GLY A 320 -5.28 4.26 -10.54
C GLY A 320 -6.54 4.69 -11.31
N SER A 321 -7.65 5.00 -10.63
CA SER A 321 -8.98 5.10 -11.25
C SER A 321 -9.15 6.19 -12.32
N GLY A 322 -8.27 7.20 -12.32
CA GLY A 322 -8.20 8.27 -13.32
C GLY A 322 -7.16 8.03 -14.42
N MET A 323 -6.44 6.91 -14.40
CA MET A 323 -5.37 6.62 -15.36
C MET A 323 -5.90 6.00 -16.65
N SER A 324 -5.24 6.30 -17.76
CA SER A 324 -5.45 5.54 -19.01
C SER A 324 -4.98 4.10 -18.84
N ARG A 325 -5.82 3.15 -19.28
CA ARG A 325 -5.46 1.72 -19.29
C ARG A 325 -4.30 1.37 -20.22
N ASN A 326 -3.91 2.28 -21.11
CA ASN A 326 -2.77 2.11 -22.01
C ASN A 326 -1.46 2.69 -21.44
N SER A 327 -1.48 3.27 -20.22
CA SER A 327 -0.28 3.75 -19.55
C SER A 327 0.54 2.60 -18.94
N VAL A 328 1.86 2.78 -18.87
CA VAL A 328 2.76 1.85 -18.17
C VAL A 328 2.36 1.73 -16.71
N GLU A 329 2.11 2.86 -16.07
CA GLU A 329 1.78 2.95 -14.66
C GLU A 329 0.48 2.18 -14.36
N TRP A 330 -0.58 2.31 -15.16
CA TRP A 330 -1.78 1.46 -14.98
C TRP A 330 -1.43 -0.03 -15.14
N GLN A 331 -0.69 -0.39 -16.19
CA GLN A 331 -0.34 -1.78 -16.50
C GLN A 331 0.59 -2.42 -15.45
N MET A 332 1.34 -1.63 -14.68
CA MET A 332 2.17 -2.09 -13.56
C MET A 332 1.46 -2.01 -12.20
N PHE A 333 0.63 -1.00 -11.98
CA PHE A 333 0.08 -0.66 -10.66
C PHE A 333 -1.30 -1.25 -10.39
N ALA A 334 -2.20 -1.25 -11.40
CA ALA A 334 -3.63 -1.48 -11.23
C ALA A 334 -4.07 -2.94 -11.42
N HIS A 335 -3.24 -3.93 -11.03
CA HIS A 335 -3.48 -5.36 -11.33
C HIS A 335 -3.52 -6.29 -10.10
N SER A 336 -3.34 -5.75 -8.90
CA SER A 336 -3.43 -6.51 -7.65
C SER A 336 -4.78 -7.22 -7.53
N ARG A 337 -4.81 -8.42 -6.94
CA ARG A 337 -6.07 -9.10 -6.63
C ARG A 337 -6.82 -8.35 -5.54
N PRO A 338 -8.16 -8.45 -5.46
CA PRO A 338 -8.90 -7.94 -4.32
C PRO A 338 -8.30 -8.42 -3.00
N GLY A 339 -8.21 -7.51 -2.03
CA GLY A 339 -7.59 -7.77 -0.73
C GLY A 339 -6.07 -7.75 -0.73
N THR A 340 -5.43 -7.35 -1.84
CA THR A 340 -3.97 -7.21 -1.95
C THR A 340 -3.56 -5.83 -2.44
N THR A 341 -2.39 -5.38 -2.03
CA THR A 341 -1.77 -4.13 -2.49
C THR A 341 -0.26 -4.31 -2.56
N ASP A 342 0.38 -3.74 -3.58
CA ASP A 342 1.83 -3.66 -3.63
C ASP A 342 2.28 -2.36 -2.93
N THR A 343 2.72 -2.50 -1.68
CA THR A 343 3.24 -1.37 -0.88
C THR A 343 4.57 -0.82 -1.41
N SER A 344 5.19 -1.49 -2.38
CA SER A 344 6.40 -1.07 -3.09
C SER A 344 6.04 -0.29 -4.35
N ALA A 345 4.78 -0.26 -4.79
CA ALA A 345 4.43 0.41 -6.04
C ALA A 345 4.68 1.93 -6.01
N ILE A 346 4.68 2.54 -4.81
CA ILE A 346 5.04 3.95 -4.60
C ILE A 346 6.56 4.08 -4.41
N PRO A 347 7.17 3.49 -3.36
CA PRO A 347 8.63 3.34 -3.27
C PRO A 347 9.10 2.19 -4.15
N ASN A 348 9.04 2.39 -5.46
CA ASN A 348 9.31 1.36 -6.46
C ASN A 348 10.75 0.85 -6.33
N ASP A 349 10.91 -0.43 -6.02
CA ASP A 349 12.17 -1.16 -5.94
C ASP A 349 12.40 -2.06 -7.16
N GLY A 350 11.54 -1.93 -8.17
CA GLY A 350 11.53 -2.75 -9.36
C GLY A 350 11.16 -4.19 -9.06
N VAL A 351 10.26 -4.47 -8.11
CA VAL A 351 9.76 -5.83 -7.84
C VAL A 351 8.23 -5.77 -7.76
N ASN A 352 7.54 -6.62 -8.52
CA ASN A 352 6.08 -6.75 -8.37
C ASN A 352 5.76 -7.58 -7.11
N ASN A 353 5.27 -6.91 -6.08
CA ASN A 353 5.14 -7.45 -4.75
C ASN A 353 3.76 -7.20 -4.10
N PRO A 354 2.65 -7.68 -4.70
CA PRO A 354 1.35 -7.59 -4.05
C PRO A 354 1.35 -8.39 -2.75
N GLY A 355 0.89 -7.76 -1.67
CA GLY A 355 0.72 -8.36 -0.35
C GLY A 355 -0.72 -8.26 0.12
N THR A 356 -1.27 -9.30 0.74
CA THR A 356 -2.62 -9.21 1.33
C THR A 356 -2.64 -8.13 2.41
N ILE A 357 -3.77 -7.46 2.58
CA ILE A 357 -3.94 -6.58 3.74
C ILE A 357 -3.79 -7.42 5.01
N ASN A 358 -2.90 -7.01 5.91
CA ASN A 358 -2.61 -7.81 7.11
C ASN A 358 -3.83 -7.84 8.04
N ALA A 359 -4.28 -9.05 8.36
CA ALA A 359 -5.18 -9.28 9.49
C ALA A 359 -4.40 -9.05 10.79
N LEU A 360 -4.89 -8.15 11.64
CA LEU A 360 -4.33 -7.83 12.95
C LEU A 360 -5.12 -8.62 14.00
N ILE A 361 -4.87 -9.93 14.00
CA ILE A 361 -5.58 -10.93 14.81
C ILE A 361 -4.74 -11.34 16.01
N ASN A 362 -5.36 -11.56 17.18
CA ASN A 362 -4.75 -12.02 18.43
C ASN A 362 -3.33 -11.45 18.68
N VAL A 363 -3.13 -10.14 18.48
CA VAL A 363 -1.78 -9.54 18.44
C VAL A 363 -1.01 -9.77 19.74
N ALA A 364 -1.71 -9.88 20.87
CA ALA A 364 -1.12 -10.19 22.17
C ALA A 364 -0.44 -11.57 22.26
N GLN A 365 -0.78 -12.51 21.36
CA GLN A 365 -0.22 -13.86 21.29
C GLN A 365 0.82 -14.02 20.16
N ARG A 366 1.06 -12.97 19.38
CA ARG A 366 2.00 -13.01 18.27
C ARG A 366 3.44 -13.24 18.79
N PRO A 367 4.26 -14.06 18.12
CA PRO A 367 5.64 -14.33 18.54
C PRO A 367 6.50 -13.07 18.70
N LEU A 368 7.43 -13.14 19.65
CA LEU A 368 8.46 -12.13 19.89
C LEU A 368 9.84 -12.66 19.52
N PHE A 369 10.70 -11.78 19.00
CA PHE A 369 12.05 -12.09 18.56
C PHE A 369 13.07 -11.41 19.50
N PRO A 370 13.58 -12.10 20.54
CA PRO A 370 14.58 -11.55 21.45
C PRO A 370 15.98 -11.53 20.82
N GLY A 371 16.83 -10.60 21.26
CA GLY A 371 18.24 -10.55 20.84
C GLY A 371 18.47 -9.95 19.45
N GLU A 372 17.44 -9.41 18.79
CA GLU A 372 17.61 -8.76 17.49
C GLU A 372 18.42 -7.46 17.61
N SER A 373 19.45 -7.32 16.80
CA SER A 373 20.28 -6.11 16.72
C SER A 373 19.52 -5.03 15.95
N ILE A 374 19.09 -3.98 16.67
CA ILE A 374 18.17 -2.95 16.18
C ILE A 374 18.77 -1.56 16.41
N ALA A 375 19.02 -0.85 15.30
CA ALA A 375 19.32 0.58 15.28
C ALA A 375 18.01 1.38 15.17
N LYS A 376 17.55 1.98 16.28
CA LYS A 376 16.31 2.79 16.27
C LYS A 376 16.34 3.97 17.23
N TRP A 377 15.42 4.89 17.01
CA TRP A 377 15.15 6.03 17.88
C TRP A 377 14.42 5.58 19.14
N ARG A 378 14.97 5.89 20.32
CA ARG A 378 14.36 5.59 21.63
C ARG A 378 14.16 6.89 22.40
N LYS A 379 13.06 6.97 23.16
CA LYS A 379 12.78 8.13 24.00
C LYS A 379 13.89 8.30 25.04
N THR A 380 14.38 9.53 25.21
CA THR A 380 15.32 9.95 26.26
C THR A 380 14.91 11.36 26.76
N ASN A 381 15.50 11.82 27.86
CA ASN A 381 15.21 13.13 28.42
C ASN A 381 16.24 14.22 28.08
N THR A 382 17.35 13.86 27.44
CA THR A 382 18.38 14.80 27.02
C THR A 382 19.23 14.19 25.90
N CYS A 383 19.76 15.04 25.02
CA CYS A 383 20.82 14.65 24.09
C CYS A 383 22.23 14.73 24.70
N GLY A 384 22.36 15.20 25.94
CA GLY A 384 23.65 15.35 26.60
C GLY A 384 24.60 16.21 25.76
N THR A 385 25.70 15.61 25.30
CA THR A 385 26.69 16.27 24.44
C THR A 385 26.53 15.98 22.95
N GLU A 386 25.61 15.09 22.55
CA GLU A 386 25.35 14.80 21.14
C GLU A 386 24.66 15.99 20.48
N LYS A 387 25.23 16.47 19.36
CA LYS A 387 24.76 17.63 18.60
C LYS A 387 24.29 17.25 17.19
N ASP A 388 24.58 16.03 16.76
CA ASP A 388 24.13 15.49 15.48
C ASP A 388 22.63 15.14 15.58
N GLU A 389 21.79 15.94 14.93
CA GLU A 389 20.35 15.73 14.88
C GLU A 389 19.93 14.44 14.18
N ALA A 390 20.85 13.76 13.46
CA ALA A 390 20.62 12.43 12.92
C ALA A 390 20.85 11.31 13.97
N LYS A 391 21.37 11.65 15.15
CA LYS A 391 21.65 10.70 16.25
C LYS A 391 20.87 11.03 17.51
N CYS A 392 20.66 12.31 17.82
CA CYS A 392 19.80 12.70 18.92
C CYS A 392 19.08 14.01 18.62
N TRP A 393 17.80 14.09 18.98
CA TRP A 393 17.00 15.29 18.77
C TRP A 393 16.05 15.56 19.94
N CYS A 394 15.93 16.82 20.35
CA CYS A 394 14.99 17.29 21.35
C CYS A 394 13.96 18.24 20.71
N GLU A 395 12.69 18.09 21.06
CA GLU A 395 11.61 18.93 20.52
C GLU A 395 11.75 20.37 21.05
N PRO A 396 11.91 21.38 20.18
CA PRO A 396 12.01 22.77 20.60
C PRO A 396 10.78 23.21 21.41
N GLY A 397 11.01 23.85 22.57
CA GLY A 397 9.94 24.35 23.44
C GLY A 397 9.26 23.28 24.31
N ARG A 398 9.73 22.03 24.29
CA ARG A 398 9.30 20.96 25.20
C ARG A 398 10.42 20.58 26.15
N GLU A 399 10.10 20.39 27.42
CA GLU A 399 11.11 20.10 28.43
C GLU A 399 11.37 18.59 28.50
N GLY A 400 12.62 18.19 28.29
CA GLY A 400 13.03 16.78 28.40
C GLY A 400 12.37 15.85 27.38
N LYS A 401 11.82 16.36 26.28
CA LYS A 401 11.23 15.56 25.21
C LYS A 401 12.25 15.32 24.10
N CYS A 402 13.06 14.29 24.27
CA CYS A 402 14.17 13.96 23.36
C CYS A 402 14.13 12.50 22.88
N TRP A 403 14.82 12.22 21.78
CA TRP A 403 14.99 10.87 21.24
C TRP A 403 16.45 10.67 20.85
N GLU A 404 16.99 9.51 21.15
CA GLU A 404 18.34 9.10 20.78
C GLU A 404 18.30 7.83 19.95
N LYS A 405 18.99 7.85 18.81
CA LYS A 405 19.17 6.69 17.95
C LYS A 405 20.31 5.85 18.51
N SER A 406 20.01 4.60 18.83
CA SER A 406 20.98 3.66 19.41
C SER A 406 20.86 2.28 18.78
N LEU A 407 21.98 1.54 18.73
CA LEU A 407 22.02 0.13 18.36
C LEU A 407 21.97 -0.72 19.63
N ARG A 408 20.94 -1.56 19.78
CA ARG A 408 20.73 -2.42 20.95
C ARG A 408 20.15 -3.77 20.55
N SER A 409 20.10 -4.72 21.47
CA SER A 409 19.51 -6.07 21.27
C SER A 409 18.62 -6.56 22.41
N ASP A 410 18.23 -5.64 23.29
CA ASP A 410 17.47 -5.88 24.53
C ASP A 410 16.11 -5.16 24.53
N ASP A 411 15.59 -4.79 23.36
CA ASP A 411 14.25 -4.19 23.25
C ASP A 411 13.17 -5.13 23.78
N THR A 412 12.12 -4.53 24.34
CA THR A 412 10.99 -5.26 24.92
C THR A 412 9.67 -4.84 24.30
N THR A 413 8.74 -5.78 24.19
CA THR A 413 7.37 -5.56 23.73
C THR A 413 6.41 -6.18 24.74
N LEU A 414 5.42 -5.42 25.20
CA LEU A 414 4.47 -5.85 26.23
C LEU A 414 5.14 -6.38 27.51
N GLY A 415 6.25 -5.74 27.92
CA GLY A 415 7.03 -6.13 29.10
C GLY A 415 7.83 -7.42 28.95
N LYS A 416 7.90 -8.01 27.75
CA LYS A 416 8.66 -9.22 27.45
C LYS A 416 9.84 -8.92 26.52
N PRO A 417 10.98 -9.63 26.64
CA PRO A 417 12.11 -9.47 25.72
C PRO A 417 11.72 -9.76 24.26
N GLY A 418 12.19 -8.91 23.36
CA GLY A 418 12.02 -9.03 21.91
C GLY A 418 11.00 -8.08 21.29
N VAL A 419 10.96 -8.12 19.96
CA VAL A 419 10.08 -7.31 19.13
C VAL A 419 9.10 -8.17 18.34
N HIS A 420 7.93 -7.61 18.00
CA HIS A 420 7.05 -8.21 17.00
C HIS A 420 7.57 -7.97 15.59
N HIS A 421 7.29 -8.91 14.68
CA HIS A 421 7.41 -8.74 13.25
C HIS A 421 6.00 -8.72 12.63
N ILE A 422 5.35 -7.54 12.62
CA ILE A 422 3.95 -7.38 12.19
C ILE A 422 3.76 -7.40 10.66
N LEU A 423 4.64 -6.72 9.93
CA LEU A 423 4.58 -6.60 8.47
C LEU A 423 5.26 -7.80 7.79
N LYS A 424 5.01 -7.93 6.48
CA LYS A 424 5.46 -9.07 5.69
C LYS A 424 6.79 -8.85 4.95
N GLY A 425 7.27 -7.60 4.85
CA GLY A 425 8.40 -7.23 3.99
C GLY A 425 9.72 -6.98 4.72
N GLY A 426 9.72 -6.84 6.05
CA GLY A 426 10.92 -6.56 6.85
C GLY A 426 11.01 -5.14 7.41
N GLU A 427 10.21 -4.20 6.86
CA GLU A 427 10.11 -2.76 7.23
C GLU A 427 9.44 -2.51 8.60
N ASP A 428 9.53 -3.47 9.49
CA ASP A 428 8.89 -3.55 10.80
C ASP A 428 9.74 -4.31 11.81
N SER A 429 10.89 -4.82 11.38
CA SER A 429 11.79 -5.65 12.20
C SER A 429 12.41 -4.90 13.38
N ILE A 430 12.07 -3.62 13.57
CA ILE A 430 12.52 -2.81 14.71
C ILE A 430 11.44 -2.64 15.81
N GLY A 431 10.23 -3.16 15.61
CA GLY A 431 9.17 -3.17 16.63
C GLY A 431 7.76 -2.85 16.15
N ALA A 432 6.78 -3.18 17.00
CA ALA A 432 5.37 -2.97 16.72
C ALA A 432 4.96 -1.50 16.60
N LEU A 433 5.52 -0.63 17.43
CA LEU A 433 5.21 0.80 17.41
C LEU A 433 5.73 1.45 16.12
N GLU A 434 6.92 1.06 15.70
CA GLU A 434 7.53 1.53 14.47
C GLU A 434 6.82 0.98 13.24
N ALA A 435 6.33 -0.26 13.28
CA ALA A 435 5.44 -0.81 12.26
C ALA A 435 4.16 0.02 12.11
N ILE A 436 3.54 0.42 13.24
CA ILE A 436 2.35 1.30 13.23
C ILE A 436 2.69 2.68 12.68
N GLN A 437 3.80 3.29 13.10
CA GLN A 437 4.20 4.61 12.58
C GLN A 437 4.43 4.57 11.07
N ARG A 438 5.08 3.52 10.58
CA ARG A 438 5.46 3.36 9.18
C ARG A 438 4.25 3.28 8.25
N VAL A 439 3.14 2.66 8.66
CA VAL A 439 1.95 2.57 7.79
C VAL A 439 1.33 3.93 7.48
N TYR A 440 1.55 4.96 8.30
CA TYR A 440 1.14 6.34 7.98
C TYR A 440 1.97 6.94 6.85
N PHE A 441 3.26 6.59 6.73
CA PHE A 441 4.07 6.97 5.56
C PHE A 441 3.60 6.28 4.29
N ASN A 442 3.20 5.00 4.36
CA ASN A 442 2.68 4.26 3.20
C ASN A 442 1.45 4.92 2.59
N ILE A 443 0.63 5.56 3.41
CA ILE A 443 -0.55 6.31 2.96
C ILE A 443 -0.24 7.79 2.74
N GLY A 444 1.02 8.24 2.60
CA GLY A 444 1.28 9.61 2.17
C GLY A 444 1.61 10.63 3.26
N SER A 445 1.54 10.27 4.55
CA SER A 445 1.85 11.22 5.63
C SER A 445 3.28 11.74 5.50
N CYS A 446 3.49 13.03 5.78
CA CYS A 446 4.79 13.71 5.71
C CYS A 446 5.54 13.60 4.37
N SER A 447 4.83 13.27 3.28
CA SER A 447 5.45 12.96 1.98
C SER A 447 6.34 14.10 1.45
N GLU A 448 5.83 15.33 1.47
CA GLU A 448 6.54 16.53 0.98
C GLU A 448 7.75 16.89 1.87
N GLN A 449 7.69 16.59 3.17
CA GLN A 449 8.71 16.96 4.16
C GLN A 449 9.83 15.92 4.26
N CYS A 450 9.49 14.64 4.11
CA CYS A 450 10.33 13.53 4.56
C CYS A 450 10.92 12.68 3.45
N TRP A 451 10.08 12.11 2.59
CA TRP A 451 10.44 10.86 1.90
C TRP A 451 10.24 10.90 0.38
N LEU A 452 9.51 11.87 -0.19
CA LEU A 452 9.30 11.91 -1.64
C LEU A 452 10.56 12.16 -2.44
N ASN A 453 11.52 12.92 -1.91
CA ASN A 453 12.81 13.16 -2.56
C ASN A 453 13.77 11.97 -2.46
N HIS A 454 13.32 10.88 -1.85
CA HIS A 454 14.08 9.64 -1.67
C HIS A 454 13.59 8.51 -2.59
N LEU A 455 12.53 8.76 -3.37
CA LEU A 455 12.01 7.81 -4.34
C LEU A 455 12.82 7.80 -5.64
N THR A 456 12.76 6.68 -6.35
CA THR A 456 13.23 6.60 -7.74
C THR A 456 12.22 7.25 -8.68
N ASP A 457 12.69 8.10 -9.61
CA ASP A 457 11.89 8.63 -10.71
C ASP A 457 12.08 7.71 -11.93
N MET A 458 11.02 7.02 -12.36
CA MET A 458 11.10 6.06 -13.48
C MET A 458 11.60 6.67 -14.79
N ARG A 459 11.48 7.99 -14.96
CA ARG A 459 11.90 8.74 -16.17
C ARG A 459 13.34 9.26 -16.09
N GLN A 460 13.95 9.28 -14.90
CA GLN A 460 15.35 9.66 -14.73
C GLN A 460 16.26 8.50 -15.15
N ILE A 461 17.04 8.69 -16.22
CA ILE A 461 17.96 7.70 -16.81
C ILE A 461 19.43 8.07 -16.64
N ASP A 462 19.74 9.29 -16.20
CA ASP A 462 21.11 9.71 -15.90
C ASP A 462 21.53 9.15 -14.52
N PRO A 463 22.56 8.29 -14.44
CA PRO A 463 23.03 7.72 -13.17
C PRO A 463 23.56 8.76 -12.18
N GLU A 464 23.93 9.96 -12.64
CA GLU A 464 24.36 11.08 -11.77
C GLU A 464 23.18 11.99 -11.37
N GLY A 465 22.01 11.76 -11.96
CA GLY A 465 20.79 12.50 -11.70
C GLY A 465 20.17 12.19 -10.34
N ARG A 466 19.60 13.22 -9.71
CA ARG A 466 18.74 13.02 -8.51
C ARG A 466 17.59 12.08 -8.86
N ASN A 467 17.21 11.20 -7.91
CA ASN A 467 16.15 10.20 -8.06
C ASN A 467 16.45 9.12 -9.12
N PHE A 468 17.70 8.93 -9.54
CA PHE A 468 18.07 7.76 -10.35
C PHE A 468 17.82 6.44 -9.59
N GLY A 469 18.22 6.39 -8.33
CA GLY A 469 17.87 5.31 -7.41
C GLY A 469 17.07 5.84 -6.22
N GLN A 470 16.63 4.92 -5.36
CA GLN A 470 16.16 5.30 -4.04
C GLN A 470 17.32 5.74 -3.14
N THR A 471 17.00 6.50 -2.10
CA THR A 471 17.91 6.80 -0.98
C THR A 471 17.17 6.61 0.35
N PRO A 472 17.83 6.48 1.50
CA PRO A 472 17.13 6.38 2.78
C PRO A 472 16.62 7.74 3.25
N PHE A 473 15.38 7.79 3.75
CA PHE A 473 14.88 8.97 4.47
C PHE A 473 15.32 8.93 5.94
N ASN A 474 15.36 10.08 6.61
CA ASN A 474 15.80 10.20 8.01
C ASN A 474 14.60 10.42 8.96
N ILE A 475 14.39 9.51 9.95
CA ILE A 475 13.28 9.66 10.91
C ILE A 475 13.46 10.89 11.81
N GLY A 476 14.70 11.25 12.17
CA GLY A 476 14.99 12.47 12.93
C GLY A 476 14.57 13.74 12.19
N GLN A 477 14.83 13.80 10.87
CA GLN A 477 14.33 14.88 10.00
C GLN A 477 12.79 14.93 10.02
N CYS A 478 12.12 13.78 9.85
CA CYS A 478 10.66 13.73 9.92
C CYS A 478 10.11 14.22 11.24
N ARG A 479 10.76 13.82 12.33
CA ARG A 479 10.36 14.25 13.67
C ARG A 479 10.51 15.75 13.86
N ARG A 480 11.53 16.40 13.29
CA ARG A 480 11.61 17.87 13.27
C ARG A 480 10.53 18.51 12.41
N ASP A 481 10.47 18.10 11.16
CA ASP A 481 9.88 18.90 10.10
C ASP A 481 8.39 18.58 9.87
N CYS A 482 7.91 17.44 10.36
CA CYS A 482 6.52 17.00 10.21
C CYS A 482 5.78 16.92 11.56
N PRO A 483 4.88 17.86 11.88
CA PRO A 483 4.05 17.76 13.09
C PRO A 483 3.10 16.56 13.06
N ASN A 484 2.62 16.14 11.87
CA ASN A 484 1.76 14.97 11.74
C ASN A 484 2.48 13.68 12.16
N PHE A 485 3.79 13.57 11.91
CA PHE A 485 4.61 12.46 12.41
C PHE A 485 4.58 12.41 13.94
N ARG A 486 4.87 13.54 14.60
CA ARG A 486 4.87 13.63 16.08
C ARG A 486 3.50 13.34 16.68
N ALA A 487 2.42 13.78 16.02
CA ALA A 487 1.05 13.54 16.49
C ALA A 487 0.69 12.05 16.55
N ILE A 488 1.16 11.28 15.55
CA ILE A 488 1.05 9.82 15.55
C ILE A 488 2.05 9.20 16.54
N GLU A 489 3.31 9.64 16.56
CA GLU A 489 4.38 9.10 17.41
C GLU A 489 3.98 9.15 18.90
N ASP A 490 3.41 10.26 19.33
CA ASP A 490 2.92 10.48 20.70
C ASP A 490 1.69 9.63 21.06
N ARG A 491 1.08 8.93 20.10
CA ARG A 491 -0.15 8.13 20.27
C ARG A 491 -0.02 6.69 19.78
N LEU A 492 1.17 6.22 19.42
CA LEU A 492 1.41 4.85 18.96
C LEU A 492 0.95 3.80 19.97
N ALA A 493 1.14 4.06 21.28
CA ALA A 493 0.68 3.16 22.34
C ALA A 493 -0.85 3.00 22.36
N ASN A 494 -1.62 4.05 22.03
CA ASN A 494 -3.07 3.97 21.94
C ASN A 494 -3.50 3.07 20.78
N ILE A 495 -2.87 3.23 19.62
CA ILE A 495 -3.13 2.38 18.44
C ILE A 495 -2.74 0.92 18.75
N LEU A 496 -1.60 0.69 19.43
CA LEU A 496 -1.24 -0.65 19.87
C LEU A 496 -2.24 -1.22 20.88
N ALA A 497 -2.75 -0.42 21.83
CA ALA A 497 -3.81 -0.83 22.74
C ALA A 497 -5.08 -1.27 21.99
N PHE A 498 -5.42 -0.60 20.87
CA PHE A 498 -6.48 -1.04 19.99
C PHE A 498 -6.18 -2.42 19.35
N PHE A 499 -4.94 -2.65 18.91
CA PHE A 499 -4.53 -3.94 18.32
C PHE A 499 -4.54 -5.09 19.34
N LEU A 500 -4.46 -4.78 20.64
CA LEU A 500 -4.50 -5.76 21.73
C LEU A 500 -5.91 -5.92 22.32
N SER A 501 -6.90 -5.21 21.77
CA SER A 501 -8.26 -5.20 22.27
C SER A 501 -9.08 -6.39 21.77
N PRO A 502 -10.29 -6.62 22.32
CA PRO A 502 -11.21 -7.64 21.82
C PRO A 502 -11.53 -7.56 20.32
N GLU A 503 -11.39 -6.40 19.67
CA GLU A 503 -11.56 -6.29 18.22
C GLU A 503 -10.54 -7.12 17.42
N SER A 504 -9.38 -7.40 18.00
CA SER A 504 -8.36 -8.26 17.38
C SER A 504 -8.63 -9.75 17.58
N ASN A 505 -9.63 -10.13 18.40
CA ASN A 505 -9.84 -11.54 18.74
C ASN A 505 -10.23 -12.36 17.52
N ALA A 506 -9.75 -13.61 17.50
CA ALA A 506 -10.18 -14.60 16.51
C ALA A 506 -11.71 -14.76 16.48
N ALA A 507 -12.23 -14.98 15.27
CA ALA A 507 -13.63 -15.11 14.91
C ALA A 507 -13.84 -16.53 14.38
N ASP A 508 -13.89 -17.50 15.31
CA ASP A 508 -14.04 -18.92 14.99
C ASP A 508 -15.34 -19.18 14.21
N LEU A 509 -15.31 -20.06 13.21
CA LEU A 509 -16.45 -20.36 12.34
C LEU A 509 -17.70 -20.83 13.12
N TYR A 510 -17.52 -21.58 14.20
CA TYR A 510 -18.66 -22.02 15.02
C TYR A 510 -19.34 -20.82 15.71
N ALA A 511 -18.57 -19.80 16.11
CA ALA A 511 -19.12 -18.61 16.74
C ALA A 511 -19.90 -17.77 15.73
N ALA A 512 -19.37 -17.64 14.50
CA ALA A 512 -20.07 -16.98 13.40
C ALA A 512 -21.41 -17.68 13.06
N ARG A 513 -21.40 -19.01 12.92
CA ARG A 513 -22.62 -19.81 12.69
C ARG A 513 -23.59 -19.76 13.88
N ASN A 514 -23.08 -19.72 15.12
CA ASN A 514 -23.92 -19.53 16.29
C ASN A 514 -24.64 -18.20 16.24
N HIS A 515 -23.90 -17.13 15.95
CA HIS A 515 -24.45 -15.78 15.85
C HIS A 515 -25.54 -15.70 14.77
N GLU A 516 -25.27 -16.21 13.57
CA GLU A 516 -26.26 -16.27 12.47
C GLU A 516 -27.54 -17.01 12.89
N ARG A 517 -27.41 -18.19 13.52
CA ARG A 517 -28.57 -18.97 13.98
C ARG A 517 -29.39 -18.23 15.03
N LYS A 518 -28.74 -17.53 15.96
CA LYS A 518 -29.40 -16.74 17.00
C LYS A 518 -30.05 -15.47 16.44
N ALA A 519 -29.43 -14.84 15.44
CA ALA A 519 -30.00 -13.69 14.73
C ALA A 519 -31.27 -14.09 13.96
N ALA A 520 -31.27 -15.27 13.33
CA ALA A 520 -32.46 -15.80 12.65
C ALA A 520 -33.54 -16.29 13.63
N ASN A 521 -33.15 -16.86 14.77
CA ASN A 521 -34.05 -17.32 15.81
C ASN A 521 -33.37 -17.26 17.19
N ALA A 522 -33.76 -16.29 18.02
CA ALA A 522 -33.19 -16.09 19.36
C ALA A 522 -33.30 -17.33 20.27
N GLY A 523 -34.29 -18.20 20.05
CA GLY A 523 -34.48 -19.45 20.78
C GLY A 523 -33.71 -20.66 20.22
N ALA A 524 -32.91 -20.50 19.16
CA ALA A 524 -32.10 -21.58 18.61
C ALA A 524 -31.11 -22.12 19.67
N PRO A 525 -30.88 -23.44 19.75
CA PRO A 525 -29.87 -23.98 20.66
C PRO A 525 -28.47 -23.54 20.24
N ASP A 526 -27.58 -23.37 21.22
CA ASP A 526 -26.21 -22.91 20.99
C ASP A 526 -25.47 -23.82 20.00
N TYR A 527 -24.82 -23.21 19.02
CA TYR A 527 -23.91 -23.88 18.10
C TYR A 527 -22.49 -23.82 18.66
N THR A 528 -22.01 -24.96 19.15
CA THR A 528 -20.69 -25.11 19.77
C THR A 528 -19.66 -25.60 18.76
N ARG A 529 -18.38 -25.57 19.14
CA ARG A 529 -17.31 -26.24 18.36
C ARG A 529 -17.60 -27.73 18.13
N ALA A 530 -18.22 -28.42 19.09
CA ALA A 530 -18.60 -29.83 18.92
C ALA A 530 -19.66 -30.01 17.82
N ASN A 531 -20.60 -29.07 17.68
CA ASN A 531 -21.56 -29.08 16.58
C ASN A 531 -20.86 -28.84 15.23
N LEU A 532 -19.92 -27.88 15.18
CA LEU A 532 -19.11 -27.66 13.98
C LEU A 532 -18.33 -28.91 13.58
N ILE A 533 -17.68 -29.58 14.52
CA ILE A 533 -16.94 -30.83 14.28
C ILE A 533 -17.89 -31.90 13.71
N ALA A 534 -19.06 -32.09 14.31
CA ALA A 534 -20.03 -33.07 13.83
C ALA A 534 -20.52 -32.77 12.41
N ASP A 535 -20.68 -31.50 12.03
CA ASP A 535 -21.07 -31.12 10.68
C ASP A 535 -19.93 -31.31 9.67
N LEU A 536 -18.70 -30.94 10.05
CA LEU A 536 -17.50 -31.16 9.23
C LEU A 536 -17.21 -32.65 9.02
N GLU A 537 -17.50 -33.51 10.01
CA GLU A 537 -17.36 -34.96 9.84
C GLU A 537 -18.42 -35.55 8.91
N LYS A 538 -19.63 -34.98 8.84
CA LYS A 538 -20.61 -35.35 7.81
C LYS A 538 -20.13 -34.94 6.42
N GLU A 539 -19.51 -33.77 6.30
CA GLU A 539 -19.04 -33.21 5.02
C GLU A 539 -17.77 -33.89 4.50
N HIS A 540 -16.81 -34.16 5.39
CA HIS A 540 -15.46 -34.61 5.02
C HIS A 540 -15.14 -36.06 5.42
N GLY A 541 -16.01 -36.71 6.18
CA GLY A 541 -15.88 -38.10 6.63
C GLY A 541 -15.75 -38.24 8.16
N ALA A 542 -16.19 -39.37 8.69
CA ALA A 542 -16.13 -39.66 10.12
C ALA A 542 -14.68 -39.56 10.65
N GLY A 543 -14.48 -38.83 11.75
CA GLY A 543 -13.16 -38.59 12.35
C GLY A 543 -12.23 -37.65 11.55
N ALA A 544 -12.73 -36.96 10.52
CA ALA A 544 -11.94 -36.07 9.67
C ALA A 544 -11.20 -34.98 10.46
N VAL A 545 -11.85 -34.33 11.43
CA VAL A 545 -11.21 -33.26 12.23
C VAL A 545 -10.05 -33.80 13.05
N ALA A 546 -10.23 -34.93 13.73
CA ALA A 546 -9.18 -35.55 14.54
C ALA A 546 -8.00 -36.01 13.67
N ARG A 547 -8.27 -36.63 12.51
CA ARG A 547 -7.23 -36.99 11.53
C ARG A 547 -6.52 -35.75 10.98
N GLY A 548 -7.26 -34.69 10.67
CA GLY A 548 -6.72 -33.44 10.14
C GLY A 548 -5.76 -32.78 11.11
N ARG A 549 -6.07 -32.81 12.41
CA ARG A 549 -5.15 -32.35 13.47
C ARG A 549 -3.83 -33.13 13.45
N THR A 550 -3.88 -34.45 13.30
CA THR A 550 -2.66 -35.29 13.20
C THR A 550 -1.85 -34.95 11.96
N VAL A 551 -2.50 -34.79 10.80
CA VAL A 551 -1.83 -34.40 9.55
C VAL A 551 -1.20 -33.01 9.68
N PHE A 552 -1.91 -32.05 10.28
CA PHE A 552 -1.41 -30.71 10.54
C PHE A 552 -0.18 -30.74 11.46
N ALA A 553 -0.24 -31.48 12.57
CA ALA A 553 0.86 -31.60 13.53
C ALA A 553 2.13 -32.16 12.87
N ALA A 554 1.98 -33.15 11.98
CA ALA A 554 3.12 -33.79 11.32
C ALA A 554 3.74 -32.94 10.20
N ASN A 555 2.94 -32.14 9.48
CA ASN A 555 3.37 -31.54 8.21
C ASN A 555 3.40 -30.00 8.21
N CYS A 556 2.55 -29.35 9.01
CA CYS A 556 2.29 -27.91 8.92
C CYS A 556 2.72 -27.15 10.18
N ALA A 557 2.62 -27.77 11.36
CA ALA A 557 2.80 -27.10 12.65
C ALA A 557 4.20 -26.50 12.85
N ARG A 558 5.25 -27.06 12.22
CA ARG A 558 6.61 -26.49 12.28
C ARG A 558 6.67 -25.02 11.85
N CYS A 559 5.92 -24.68 10.80
CA CYS A 559 5.81 -23.30 10.34
C CYS A 559 4.64 -22.59 11.04
N HIS A 560 3.50 -23.27 11.22
CA HIS A 560 2.25 -22.66 11.67
C HIS A 560 1.92 -22.84 13.16
N SER A 561 2.90 -23.04 14.03
CA SER A 561 2.73 -23.00 15.49
C SER A 561 3.64 -21.94 16.08
N SER A 562 3.10 -21.01 16.87
CA SER A 562 3.92 -20.01 17.57
C SER A 562 4.69 -20.59 18.76
N ILE A 563 4.29 -21.77 19.23
CA ILE A 563 4.90 -22.44 20.38
C ILE A 563 5.74 -23.62 19.86
N PRO A 564 7.09 -23.48 19.78
CA PRO A 564 7.95 -24.53 19.27
C PRO A 564 7.93 -25.78 20.16
N GLU A 565 8.34 -26.93 19.62
CA GLU A 565 8.37 -28.20 20.38
C GLU A 565 9.30 -28.13 21.61
N SER A 566 10.34 -27.30 21.56
CA SER A 566 11.25 -27.05 22.68
C SER A 566 10.57 -26.41 23.90
N VAL A 567 9.40 -25.79 23.71
CA VAL A 567 8.63 -25.13 24.77
C VAL A 567 7.35 -25.90 25.08
N GLY A 568 6.57 -26.24 24.05
CA GLY A 568 5.24 -26.83 24.21
C GLY A 568 5.18 -28.34 24.00
N GLY A 569 6.32 -29.03 23.97
CA GLY A 569 6.41 -30.47 23.69
C GLY A 569 6.07 -30.86 22.24
N PRO A 570 6.06 -32.16 21.91
CA PRO A 570 5.84 -32.64 20.56
C PRO A 570 4.52 -32.14 19.95
N PHE A 571 4.53 -31.69 18.70
CA PHE A 571 3.32 -31.19 18.03
C PHE A 571 2.21 -32.24 17.96
N ALA A 572 2.59 -33.53 17.87
CA ALA A 572 1.64 -34.65 17.83
C ALA A 572 0.68 -34.69 19.04
N ASN A 573 1.10 -34.16 20.19
CA ASN A 573 0.32 -34.13 21.43
C ASN A 573 -0.25 -32.73 21.74
N ARG A 574 -0.07 -31.76 20.84
CA ARG A 574 -0.49 -30.37 21.07
C ARG A 574 -2.01 -30.23 21.00
N ASP A 575 -2.57 -29.54 21.98
CA ASP A 575 -3.92 -28.98 21.87
C ASP A 575 -3.85 -27.60 21.19
N PHE A 576 -4.14 -27.56 19.89
CA PHE A 576 -4.19 -26.32 19.12
C PHE A 576 -5.41 -25.44 19.46
N TYR A 577 -6.34 -25.94 20.30
CA TYR A 577 -7.46 -25.13 20.79
C TYR A 577 -7.20 -24.52 22.18
N ALA A 578 -6.07 -24.84 22.80
CA ALA A 578 -5.75 -24.36 24.13
C ALA A 578 -5.77 -22.83 24.20
N LEU A 579 -6.34 -22.31 25.27
CA LEU A 579 -6.35 -20.88 25.56
C LEU A 579 -5.19 -20.53 26.50
N ALA A 580 -4.62 -19.36 26.31
CA ALA A 580 -3.72 -18.73 27.28
C ALA A 580 -4.53 -18.07 28.41
N ASP A 581 -3.84 -17.59 29.45
CA ASP A 581 -4.46 -16.97 30.63
C ASP A 581 -5.33 -15.74 30.29
N ASN A 582 -5.06 -15.07 29.16
CA ASN A 582 -5.86 -13.95 28.68
C ASN A 582 -7.10 -14.36 27.85
N GLY A 583 -7.39 -15.66 27.77
CA GLY A 583 -8.55 -16.21 27.05
C GLY A 583 -8.39 -16.26 25.53
N LEU A 584 -7.27 -15.80 24.97
CA LEU A 584 -6.95 -15.95 23.55
C LEU A 584 -6.34 -17.32 23.27
N ARG A 585 -6.38 -17.77 22.01
CA ARG A 585 -5.70 -19.01 21.61
C ARG A 585 -4.21 -18.90 21.94
N ALA A 586 -3.69 -19.86 22.71
CA ALA A 586 -2.30 -19.87 23.13
C ALA A 586 -1.35 -20.00 21.94
N ASP A 587 -1.75 -20.82 20.96
CA ASP A 587 -1.07 -20.89 19.68
C ASP A 587 -1.63 -19.82 18.72
N PHE A 588 -0.77 -18.92 18.27
CA PHE A 588 -1.10 -17.88 17.29
C PHE A 588 -1.23 -18.46 15.87
N MET A 589 -1.00 -19.76 15.68
CA MET A 589 -1.12 -20.48 14.42
C MET A 589 -0.21 -19.93 13.30
N GLY A 590 0.93 -19.36 13.71
CA GLY A 590 1.98 -18.79 12.86
C GLY A 590 3.21 -18.52 13.72
N ASN A 591 4.42 -18.59 13.16
CA ASN A 591 5.66 -18.41 13.93
C ASN A 591 6.42 -17.13 13.57
N ASP A 592 6.05 -16.46 12.48
CA ASP A 592 6.71 -15.26 11.92
C ASP A 592 8.22 -15.44 11.64
N VAL A 593 8.74 -16.65 11.74
CA VAL A 593 10.15 -16.95 11.51
C VAL A 593 10.43 -16.83 10.03
N ALA A 594 11.48 -16.08 9.69
CA ALA A 594 11.97 -15.96 8.33
C ALA A 594 12.37 -17.33 7.77
N THR A 595 11.60 -17.82 6.81
CA THR A 595 11.79 -19.11 6.12
C THR A 595 12.25 -18.86 4.69
N PRO A 596 13.28 -19.55 4.17
CA PRO A 596 13.75 -19.35 2.79
C PRO A 596 12.62 -19.47 1.77
N ALA A 597 12.57 -18.57 0.79
CA ALA A 597 11.54 -18.59 -0.24
C ALA A 597 11.60 -19.87 -1.08
N THR A 598 12.80 -20.45 -1.26
CA THR A 598 12.94 -21.75 -1.94
C THR A 598 12.42 -22.94 -1.12
N GLU A 599 12.40 -22.84 0.21
CA GLU A 599 11.78 -23.84 1.08
C GLU A 599 10.25 -23.73 1.05
N VAL A 600 9.71 -22.50 1.14
CA VAL A 600 8.26 -22.25 1.05
C VAL A 600 7.72 -22.59 -0.34
N GLY A 601 8.52 -22.31 -1.37
CA GLY A 601 8.29 -22.71 -2.76
C GLY A 601 7.19 -21.95 -3.49
N THR A 602 6.68 -20.82 -2.97
CA THR A 602 5.61 -20.00 -3.60
C THR A 602 6.17 -18.88 -4.49
N TYR A 603 5.29 -18.11 -5.16
CA TYR A 603 5.66 -16.96 -6.01
C TYR A 603 6.65 -16.01 -5.32
N ARG A 604 7.94 -16.15 -5.66
CA ARG A 604 9.06 -15.63 -4.84
C ARG A 604 9.28 -14.12 -4.89
N CYS A 605 8.69 -13.39 -5.84
CA CYS A 605 9.02 -11.97 -6.04
C CYS A 605 8.80 -11.15 -4.77
N ARG A 606 7.77 -11.46 -3.97
CA ARG A 606 7.56 -10.78 -2.69
C ARG A 606 8.75 -10.85 -1.74
N ALA A 607 9.43 -11.99 -1.68
CA ALA A 607 10.58 -12.16 -0.81
C ALA A 607 11.81 -11.36 -1.28
N LEU A 608 11.81 -10.85 -2.52
CA LEU A 608 12.93 -10.10 -3.11
C LEU A 608 12.80 -8.58 -2.99
N HIS A 609 11.72 -8.12 -2.37
CA HIS A 609 11.50 -6.74 -2.01
C HIS A 609 12.66 -6.14 -1.21
N SER A 610 13.08 -4.91 -1.52
CA SER A 610 14.32 -4.35 -0.98
C SER A 610 14.19 -3.06 -0.18
N ASN A 611 12.98 -2.52 0.04
CA ASN A 611 12.88 -1.17 0.61
C ASN A 611 13.41 -1.02 2.05
N HIS A 612 13.46 -2.10 2.84
CA HIS A 612 14.06 -2.10 4.19
C HIS A 612 15.60 -2.23 4.19
N MET A 613 16.20 -2.52 3.03
CA MET A 613 17.65 -2.71 2.91
C MET A 613 18.41 -1.41 3.05
N ALA A 614 19.71 -1.50 3.38
CA ALA A 614 20.57 -0.34 3.50
C ALA A 614 20.61 0.44 2.17
N GLY A 615 20.52 1.77 2.24
CA GLY A 615 20.48 2.63 1.05
C GLY A 615 19.09 2.82 0.44
N HIS A 616 18.07 2.09 0.89
CA HIS A 616 16.70 2.21 0.41
C HIS A 616 15.83 3.05 1.34
N VAL A 617 14.67 3.46 0.83
CA VAL A 617 13.81 4.45 1.50
C VAL A 617 13.41 4.05 2.92
N TRP A 618 13.13 2.77 3.20
CA TRP A 618 12.72 2.28 4.53
C TRP A 618 13.87 1.70 5.35
N ALA A 619 15.13 2.06 5.05
CA ALA A 619 16.31 1.52 5.74
C ALA A 619 16.27 1.66 7.27
N GLU A 620 15.73 2.76 7.81
CA GLU A 620 15.62 2.97 9.27
C GLU A 620 14.55 2.09 9.94
N TYR A 621 13.75 1.33 9.18
CA TYR A 621 12.77 0.37 9.69
C TYR A 621 13.21 -1.10 9.57
N GLY A 622 14.41 -1.35 9.02
CA GLY A 622 15.03 -2.68 8.96
C GLY A 622 16.05 -2.90 10.09
N SER A 623 16.01 -4.05 10.75
CA SER A 623 16.99 -4.45 11.78
C SER A 623 18.30 -4.95 11.16
N GLU A 624 19.40 -4.82 11.92
CA GLU A 624 20.70 -5.35 11.48
C GLU A 624 20.71 -6.88 11.48
N THR A 625 19.97 -7.51 12.40
CA THR A 625 19.79 -8.97 12.38
C THR A 625 19.13 -9.45 11.10
N LEU A 626 18.13 -8.72 10.59
CA LEU A 626 17.51 -9.03 9.31
C LEU A 626 18.52 -8.88 8.17
N ARG A 627 19.21 -7.74 8.08
CA ARG A 627 20.19 -7.46 7.01
C ARG A 627 21.41 -8.40 7.02
N ALA A 628 21.79 -8.90 8.20
CA ALA A 628 22.91 -9.82 8.34
C ALA A 628 22.56 -11.27 7.94
N ARG A 629 21.29 -11.57 7.69
CA ARG A 629 20.87 -12.91 7.27
C ARG A 629 21.53 -13.27 5.94
N LYS A 630 22.05 -14.49 5.81
CA LYS A 630 22.66 -14.94 4.56
C LYS A 630 21.63 -14.97 3.44
N PRO A 631 22.02 -14.72 2.18
CA PRO A 631 21.13 -14.92 1.05
C PRO A 631 20.70 -16.39 0.90
N ASP A 632 19.49 -16.62 0.39
CA ASP A 632 19.06 -17.94 -0.09
C ASP A 632 19.85 -18.30 -1.35
N ILE A 633 20.79 -19.25 -1.22
CA ILE A 633 21.72 -19.65 -2.30
C ILE A 633 21.03 -20.25 -3.53
N ASN A 634 19.75 -20.65 -3.41
CA ASN A 634 18.99 -21.26 -4.48
C ASN A 634 18.22 -20.23 -5.32
N ILE A 635 18.20 -18.97 -4.91
CA ILE A 635 17.65 -17.86 -5.68
C ILE A 635 18.76 -17.28 -6.56
N LYS A 636 18.50 -17.19 -7.87
CA LYS A 636 19.46 -16.64 -8.84
C LYS A 636 19.31 -15.12 -9.00
N GLU A 637 18.12 -14.60 -8.73
CA GLU A 637 17.84 -13.17 -8.77
C GLU A 637 18.61 -12.41 -7.67
N PRO A 638 18.85 -11.09 -7.85
CA PRO A 638 19.58 -10.30 -6.87
C PRO A 638 18.97 -10.41 -5.47
N ASN A 639 19.71 -11.04 -4.54
CA ASN A 639 19.36 -11.16 -3.14
C ASN A 639 20.57 -10.80 -2.26
N ASP A 640 20.62 -9.54 -1.81
CA ASP A 640 21.50 -9.20 -0.69
C ASP A 640 20.99 -9.87 0.60
N GLY A 641 21.90 -10.04 1.57
CA GLY A 641 21.55 -10.66 2.84
C GLY A 641 20.35 -9.95 3.48
N GLY A 642 19.34 -10.71 3.93
CA GLY A 642 18.08 -10.18 4.44
C GLY A 642 16.87 -10.33 3.52
N ARG A 643 17.09 -10.38 2.19
CA ARG A 643 16.07 -10.74 1.19
C ARG A 643 16.02 -12.24 0.93
N GLY A 644 14.94 -12.70 0.28
CA GLY A 644 14.73 -14.10 -0.11
C GLY A 644 14.03 -14.95 0.94
N TYR A 645 13.37 -14.32 1.93
CA TYR A 645 12.69 -15.01 3.02
C TYR A 645 11.22 -14.58 3.13
N TYR A 646 10.38 -15.51 3.58
CA TYR A 646 9.00 -15.23 3.99
C TYR A 646 8.86 -15.35 5.50
N ARG A 647 8.03 -14.48 6.07
CA ARG A 647 7.35 -14.76 7.33
C ARG A 647 6.01 -15.39 7.01
N ASN A 648 5.66 -16.47 7.69
CA ASN A 648 4.37 -17.10 7.47
C ASN A 648 3.23 -16.26 8.06
N ILE A 649 2.01 -16.52 7.59
CA ILE A 649 0.80 -15.89 8.13
C ILE A 649 0.18 -16.78 9.20
N SER A 650 -0.52 -16.16 10.15
CA SER A 650 -1.39 -16.88 11.07
C SER A 650 -2.50 -17.60 10.31
N LEU A 651 -2.81 -18.83 10.72
CA LEU A 651 -3.96 -19.59 10.23
C LEU A 651 -5.21 -19.42 11.10
N LEU A 652 -5.19 -18.52 12.08
CA LEU A 652 -6.40 -18.12 12.81
C LEU A 652 -7.42 -17.54 11.82
N ASN A 653 -8.68 -17.96 11.90
CA ASN A 653 -9.75 -17.53 11.00
C ASN A 653 -9.43 -17.75 9.52
N LEU A 654 -8.70 -18.81 9.16
CA LEU A 654 -8.35 -19.07 7.76
C LEU A 654 -9.58 -19.11 6.86
N TRP A 655 -10.72 -19.57 7.40
CA TRP A 655 -12.02 -19.59 6.74
C TRP A 655 -12.52 -18.22 6.27
N ALA A 656 -12.11 -17.13 6.93
CA ALA A 656 -12.59 -15.78 6.67
C ALA A 656 -11.70 -14.97 5.71
N HIS A 657 -10.47 -15.42 5.48
CA HIS A 657 -9.42 -14.65 4.78
C HIS A 657 -8.99 -15.26 3.44
N ALA A 658 -9.72 -16.24 2.91
CA ALA A 658 -9.49 -16.76 1.57
C ALA A 658 -9.77 -15.67 0.49
N PRO A 659 -9.10 -15.70 -0.68
CA PRO A 659 -8.10 -16.68 -1.14
C PRO A 659 -6.76 -16.61 -0.39
N PHE A 660 -5.86 -17.56 -0.65
CA PHE A 660 -4.63 -17.73 0.13
C PHE A 660 -3.37 -17.26 -0.59
N MET A 661 -2.27 -17.33 0.17
CA MET A 661 -0.94 -16.81 -0.13
C MET A 661 -0.88 -15.29 -0.09
N HIS A 662 0.34 -14.76 -0.08
CA HIS A 662 0.58 -13.34 0.08
C HIS A 662 -0.06 -12.49 -1.02
N ASN A 663 -0.40 -13.06 -2.18
CA ASN A 663 -0.94 -12.37 -3.35
C ASN A 663 -2.37 -12.81 -3.72
N ASN A 664 -3.05 -13.57 -2.85
CA ASN A 664 -4.40 -14.14 -3.08
C ASN A 664 -4.53 -15.00 -4.35
N ALA A 665 -3.43 -15.57 -4.87
CA ALA A 665 -3.46 -16.32 -6.12
C ALA A 665 -3.93 -17.77 -5.99
N ILE A 666 -3.92 -18.34 -4.78
CA ILE A 666 -4.43 -19.70 -4.52
C ILE A 666 -5.90 -19.63 -4.08
N GLY A 667 -6.79 -19.98 -4.99
CA GLY A 667 -8.24 -19.90 -4.88
C GLY A 667 -8.87 -19.25 -6.11
N PRO A 668 -10.20 -19.34 -6.25
CA PRO A 668 -10.88 -18.78 -7.41
C PRO A 668 -10.69 -17.26 -7.50
N GLU A 669 -10.64 -16.72 -8.72
CA GLU A 669 -10.52 -15.28 -8.95
C GLU A 669 -11.80 -14.54 -8.54
N LEU A 670 -11.68 -13.47 -7.76
CA LEU A 670 -12.81 -12.73 -7.21
C LEU A 670 -13.34 -11.66 -8.18
N CYS A 671 -14.67 -11.56 -8.29
CA CYS A 671 -15.35 -10.51 -9.05
C CYS A 671 -16.51 -9.88 -8.26
N GLY A 672 -16.71 -8.57 -8.42
CA GLY A 672 -17.81 -7.87 -7.78
C GLY A 672 -19.12 -7.86 -8.58
N ARG A 673 -19.01 -7.97 -9.91
CA ARG A 673 -20.10 -7.76 -10.88
C ARG A 673 -20.90 -6.48 -10.57
N PRO A 674 -20.23 -5.30 -10.59
CA PRO A 674 -20.89 -4.03 -10.33
C PRO A 674 -21.94 -3.72 -11.40
N ALA A 675 -22.96 -2.94 -11.03
CA ALA A 675 -23.96 -2.44 -11.96
C ALA A 675 -23.32 -1.51 -13.01
N ASN A 676 -22.33 -0.71 -12.60
CA ASN A 676 -21.55 0.09 -13.54
C ASN A 676 -20.42 -0.75 -14.16
N ALA A 677 -20.63 -1.23 -15.38
CA ALA A 677 -19.65 -2.04 -16.12
C ALA A 677 -18.29 -1.34 -16.33
N ALA A 678 -18.23 0.00 -16.31
CA ALA A 678 -16.95 0.71 -16.40
C ALA A 678 -16.05 0.48 -15.16
N ASN A 679 -16.64 0.05 -14.04
CA ASN A 679 -15.94 -0.29 -12.80
C ASN A 679 -15.84 -1.82 -12.58
N ASP A 680 -16.09 -2.64 -13.60
CA ASP A 680 -15.78 -4.07 -13.52
C ASP A 680 -14.30 -4.32 -13.85
N PHE A 681 -13.53 -4.63 -12.80
CA PHE A 681 -12.09 -4.87 -12.87
C PHE A 681 -11.72 -6.36 -12.94
N PHE A 682 -12.69 -7.25 -13.19
CA PHE A 682 -12.37 -8.67 -13.37
C PHE A 682 -11.45 -8.88 -14.58
N ARG A 683 -10.42 -9.72 -14.40
CA ARG A 683 -9.44 -10.05 -15.44
C ARG A 683 -9.21 -11.56 -15.50
N PRO A 684 -9.26 -12.16 -16.70
CA PRO A 684 -8.69 -13.48 -16.95
C PRO A 684 -7.25 -13.59 -16.50
N ARG A 685 -6.89 -14.71 -15.86
CA ARG A 685 -5.51 -14.98 -15.41
C ARG A 685 -5.05 -16.42 -15.64
N GLU A 686 -5.95 -17.34 -15.97
CA GLU A 686 -5.59 -18.75 -16.19
C GLU A 686 -4.83 -18.89 -17.50
N LEU A 687 -3.72 -19.63 -17.45
CA LEU A 687 -2.85 -19.84 -18.61
C LEU A 687 -3.06 -21.22 -19.25
N ASP A 688 -2.79 -21.31 -20.55
CA ASP A 688 -2.65 -22.56 -21.30
C ASP A 688 -1.24 -23.16 -21.17
N ALA A 689 -0.98 -24.26 -21.87
CA ALA A 689 0.31 -24.96 -21.83
C ALA A 689 1.45 -24.13 -22.45
N GLU A 690 1.12 -23.16 -23.30
CA GLU A 690 2.05 -22.24 -23.95
C GLU A 690 2.31 -20.96 -23.13
N GLY A 691 1.69 -20.83 -21.95
CA GLY A 691 1.84 -19.67 -21.08
C GLY A 691 1.04 -18.43 -21.53
N LYS A 692 0.07 -18.59 -22.43
CA LYS A 692 -0.87 -17.54 -22.85
C LYS A 692 -2.17 -17.67 -22.07
N LEU A 693 -3.03 -16.64 -22.12
CA LEU A 693 -4.37 -16.76 -21.53
C LEU A 693 -5.14 -17.91 -22.17
N ALA A 694 -5.60 -18.84 -21.33
CA ALA A 694 -6.40 -19.96 -21.77
C ALA A 694 -7.70 -19.46 -22.42
N VAL A 695 -8.08 -20.09 -23.54
CA VAL A 695 -9.31 -19.78 -24.29
C VAL A 695 -10.55 -19.88 -23.40
N SER A 696 -10.54 -20.84 -22.48
CA SER A 696 -11.57 -21.01 -21.46
C SER A 696 -11.02 -20.63 -20.09
N GLN A 697 -11.64 -19.64 -19.47
CA GLN A 697 -11.39 -19.23 -18.10
C GLN A 697 -12.47 -19.82 -17.19
N SER A 698 -12.11 -20.20 -15.97
CA SER A 698 -13.09 -20.53 -14.93
C SER A 698 -13.96 -19.30 -14.61
N GLU A 699 -15.22 -19.54 -14.22
CA GLU A 699 -16.06 -18.46 -13.73
C GLU A 699 -15.47 -17.82 -12.48
N CYS A 700 -15.57 -16.50 -12.40
CA CYS A 700 -15.15 -15.77 -11.22
C CYS A 700 -16.05 -16.06 -10.02
N PHE A 701 -15.47 -16.10 -8.83
CA PHE A 701 -16.21 -16.21 -7.58
C PHE A 701 -16.77 -14.84 -7.23
N GLN A 702 -18.10 -14.70 -7.27
CA GLN A 702 -18.74 -13.45 -6.92
C GLN A 702 -18.51 -13.15 -5.43
N THR A 703 -18.04 -11.95 -5.13
CA THR A 703 -17.80 -11.50 -3.76
C THR A 703 -19.06 -11.65 -2.90
N ASP A 704 -18.94 -12.42 -1.82
CA ASP A 704 -20.00 -12.66 -0.84
C ASP A 704 -19.39 -12.60 0.58
N PRO A 705 -19.65 -11.51 1.33
CA PRO A 705 -19.07 -11.33 2.66
C PRO A 705 -19.76 -12.14 3.76
N SER A 706 -20.83 -12.88 3.47
CA SER A 706 -21.56 -13.71 4.44
C SER A 706 -20.68 -14.84 5.01
N VAL A 707 -21.15 -15.46 6.11
CA VAL A 707 -20.47 -16.60 6.73
C VAL A 707 -20.33 -17.76 5.73
N GLU A 708 -21.41 -18.08 5.02
CA GLU A 708 -21.44 -19.14 4.01
C GLU A 708 -20.59 -18.79 2.77
N GLY A 709 -20.67 -17.54 2.29
CA GLY A 709 -19.85 -17.06 1.17
C GLY A 709 -18.35 -17.23 1.42
N ARG A 710 -17.89 -16.82 2.60
CA ARG A 710 -16.50 -17.00 3.05
C ARG A 710 -16.12 -18.47 3.20
N TYR A 711 -16.99 -19.29 3.81
CA TYR A 711 -16.73 -20.71 3.98
C TYR A 711 -16.62 -21.45 2.62
N ARG A 712 -17.48 -21.12 1.65
CA ARG A 712 -17.37 -21.66 0.27
C ARG A 712 -16.07 -21.25 -0.40
N LEU A 713 -15.68 -19.98 -0.25
CA LEU A 713 -14.41 -19.48 -0.80
C LEU A 713 -13.22 -20.21 -0.16
N TYR A 714 -13.25 -20.39 1.16
CA TYR A 714 -12.29 -21.20 1.90
C TYR A 714 -12.17 -22.62 1.35
N LEU A 715 -13.28 -23.33 1.15
CA LEU A 715 -13.27 -24.68 0.60
C LEU A 715 -12.67 -24.73 -0.80
N ALA A 716 -13.01 -23.76 -1.66
CA ALA A 716 -12.46 -23.67 -3.02
C ALA A 716 -10.94 -23.39 -3.00
N SER A 717 -10.50 -22.43 -2.17
CA SER A 717 -9.08 -22.09 -2.01
C SER A 717 -8.27 -23.24 -1.40
N MET A 718 -8.82 -23.96 -0.43
CA MET A 718 -8.17 -25.13 0.16
C MET A 718 -8.04 -26.28 -0.85
N ARG A 719 -9.02 -26.48 -1.73
CA ARG A 719 -8.91 -27.45 -2.83
C ARG A 719 -7.79 -27.05 -3.79
N GLU A 720 -7.72 -25.79 -4.18
CA GLU A 720 -6.62 -25.33 -5.03
C GLU A 720 -5.25 -25.53 -4.36
N LEU A 721 -5.15 -25.22 -3.06
CA LEU A 721 -3.94 -25.39 -2.26
C LEU A 721 -3.47 -26.86 -2.20
N LEU A 722 -4.37 -27.76 -1.81
CA LEU A 722 -4.06 -29.16 -1.49
C LEU A 722 -4.07 -30.10 -2.70
N TYR A 723 -4.55 -29.67 -3.86
CA TYR A 723 -4.54 -30.45 -5.11
C TYR A 723 -3.70 -29.75 -6.20
N PRO A 724 -2.37 -29.62 -6.00
CA PRO A 724 -1.48 -28.94 -6.94
C PRO A 724 -1.55 -29.46 -8.37
N ALA A 725 -1.72 -30.76 -8.57
CA ALA A 725 -1.73 -31.38 -9.90
C ALA A 725 -2.92 -30.92 -10.77
N THR A 726 -4.00 -30.43 -10.17
CA THR A 726 -5.19 -29.95 -10.88
C THR A 726 -5.25 -28.42 -10.96
N ARG A 727 -4.25 -27.72 -10.43
CA ARG A 727 -4.19 -26.26 -10.50
C ARG A 727 -3.90 -25.81 -11.92
N LYS A 728 -4.74 -24.90 -12.43
CA LYS A 728 -4.41 -24.12 -13.62
C LYS A 728 -3.39 -23.03 -13.23
N PRO A 729 -2.26 -22.89 -13.94
CA PRO A 729 -1.33 -21.79 -13.69
C PRO A 729 -2.01 -20.45 -13.90
N LYS A 730 -1.70 -19.47 -13.03
CA LYS A 730 -2.23 -18.11 -13.11
C LYS A 730 -1.11 -17.10 -13.23
N ALA A 731 -1.28 -16.13 -14.12
CA ALA A 731 -0.43 -14.95 -14.20
C ALA A 731 -1.23 -13.71 -14.56
N THR A 732 -0.80 -12.57 -14.05
CA THR A 732 -1.29 -11.27 -14.51
C THR A 732 -0.58 -10.89 -15.80
N LEU A 733 -1.34 -10.75 -16.89
CA LEU A 733 -0.83 -10.23 -18.15
C LEU A 733 -1.36 -8.83 -18.42
N THR A 734 -0.61 -8.05 -19.21
CA THR A 734 -1.10 -6.79 -19.76
C THR A 734 -2.34 -7.02 -20.60
N ASP A 735 -3.40 -6.27 -20.34
CA ASP A 735 -4.71 -6.46 -21.00
C ASP A 735 -4.92 -5.50 -22.18
N ARG A 736 -4.01 -4.54 -22.36
CA ARG A 736 -3.98 -3.57 -23.46
C ARG A 736 -2.56 -3.28 -23.90
N GLU A 737 -2.45 -2.74 -25.11
CA GLU A 737 -1.19 -2.17 -25.60
C GLU A 737 -0.75 -1.02 -24.68
N VAL A 738 0.50 -1.07 -24.24
CA VAL A 738 1.13 0.01 -23.49
C VAL A 738 1.73 1.01 -24.48
N ILE A 739 1.42 2.28 -24.32
CA ILE A 739 1.88 3.36 -25.20
C ILE A 739 2.83 4.27 -24.42
N LEU A 740 4.05 4.40 -24.92
CA LEU A 740 5.09 5.28 -24.41
C LEU A 740 5.36 6.39 -25.43
N ASP A 741 5.11 7.65 -25.09
CA ASP A 741 5.55 8.75 -25.95
C ASP A 741 7.06 8.97 -25.78
N LEU A 742 7.79 8.98 -26.90
CA LEU A 742 9.24 9.15 -26.91
C LEU A 742 9.67 10.19 -27.93
N GLY A 743 10.67 10.98 -27.55
CA GLY A 743 11.33 11.92 -28.43
C GLY A 743 10.65 13.29 -28.56
N PRO A 744 11.36 14.26 -29.17
CA PRO A 744 10.89 15.63 -29.26
C PRO A 744 9.80 15.76 -30.33
N ARG A 745 8.85 16.66 -30.08
CA ARG A 745 7.73 16.95 -30.97
C ARG A 745 7.71 18.44 -31.30
N THR A 746 7.33 18.77 -32.53
CA THR A 746 6.97 20.15 -32.90
C THR A 746 5.47 20.33 -32.73
N TRP A 747 5.06 21.52 -32.29
CA TRP A 747 3.66 21.90 -32.13
C TRP A 747 3.37 23.19 -32.90
N ASP A 748 2.36 23.17 -33.78
CA ASP A 748 1.93 24.31 -34.60
C ASP A 748 0.68 25.05 -34.06
N GLY A 749 0.24 24.74 -32.84
CA GLY A 749 -1.02 25.20 -32.25
C GLY A 749 -2.18 24.20 -32.38
N THR A 750 -2.12 23.23 -33.31
CA THR A 750 -3.20 22.26 -33.56
C THR A 750 -2.73 20.81 -33.72
N THR A 751 -1.50 20.61 -34.20
CA THR A 751 -0.94 19.31 -34.53
C THR A 751 0.41 19.13 -33.85
N GLU A 752 0.60 17.96 -33.24
CA GLU A 752 1.91 17.50 -32.81
C GLU A 752 2.54 16.64 -33.88
N LYS A 753 3.79 16.94 -34.25
CA LYS A 753 4.56 16.11 -35.17
C LYS A 753 5.84 15.59 -34.50
N PRO A 754 6.04 14.28 -34.41
CA PRO A 754 7.28 13.72 -33.89
C PRO A 754 8.44 14.05 -34.82
N LEU A 755 9.60 14.41 -34.25
CA LEU A 755 10.81 14.69 -35.03
C LEU A 755 11.49 13.42 -35.54
N ILE A 756 11.23 12.27 -34.93
CA ILE A 756 11.82 10.98 -35.29
C ILE A 756 10.77 9.87 -35.16
N GLY A 757 10.67 9.02 -36.19
CA GLY A 757 9.76 7.88 -36.19
C GLY A 757 8.31 8.27 -35.94
N SER A 758 7.59 7.44 -35.18
CA SER A 758 6.22 7.68 -34.71
C SER A 758 6.14 8.57 -33.47
N GLY A 759 7.27 8.89 -32.84
CA GLY A 759 7.32 9.51 -31.51
C GLY A 759 6.66 8.70 -30.40
N GLN A 760 6.44 7.40 -30.63
CA GLN A 760 5.79 6.48 -29.71
C GLN A 760 6.40 5.08 -29.82
N VAL A 761 6.62 4.44 -28.67
CA VAL A 761 6.85 2.99 -28.57
C VAL A 761 5.58 2.34 -28.08
N ARG A 762 5.20 1.24 -28.75
CA ARG A 762 4.01 0.45 -28.43
C ARG A 762 4.46 -0.94 -28.01
N ILE A 763 4.05 -1.34 -26.81
CA ILE A 763 4.32 -2.66 -26.25
C ILE A 763 2.99 -3.43 -26.27
N PRO A 764 2.92 -4.59 -26.93
CA PRO A 764 1.67 -5.33 -27.09
C PRO A 764 1.11 -5.84 -25.76
N ALA A 765 -0.20 -6.11 -25.75
CA ALA A 765 -0.86 -6.83 -24.66
C ALA A 765 -0.35 -8.28 -24.55
N GLY A 766 -0.64 -8.95 -23.43
CA GLY A 766 -0.29 -10.34 -23.17
C GLY A 766 1.12 -10.57 -22.61
N ILE A 767 1.77 -9.52 -22.10
CA ILE A 767 3.07 -9.62 -21.44
C ILE A 767 2.84 -9.77 -19.93
N PRO A 768 3.55 -10.67 -19.22
CA PRO A 768 3.44 -10.75 -17.76
C PRO A 768 3.74 -9.39 -17.13
N ALA A 769 2.81 -8.88 -16.31
CA ALA A 769 2.96 -7.57 -15.67
C ALA A 769 4.23 -7.51 -14.81
N ASN A 770 4.57 -8.62 -14.13
CA ASN A 770 5.81 -8.73 -13.37
C ASN A 770 7.07 -8.52 -14.23
N SER A 771 7.09 -8.97 -15.48
CA SER A 771 8.27 -8.79 -16.35
C SER A 771 8.53 -7.31 -16.66
N MET A 772 7.48 -6.48 -16.72
CA MET A 772 7.64 -5.04 -16.89
C MET A 772 8.07 -4.36 -15.60
N THR A 773 7.43 -4.70 -14.47
CA THR A 773 7.77 -4.11 -13.16
C THR A 773 9.17 -4.50 -12.68
N SER A 774 9.59 -5.73 -12.98
CA SER A 774 10.90 -6.25 -12.57
C SER A 774 12.06 -5.84 -13.47
N LEU A 775 11.79 -5.21 -14.61
CA LEU A 775 12.81 -4.77 -15.56
C LEU A 775 13.65 -3.65 -14.95
N ARG A 776 14.96 -3.89 -14.82
CA ARG A 776 15.97 -2.90 -14.43
C ARG A 776 16.30 -2.00 -15.61
N HIS A 777 15.31 -1.26 -16.11
CA HIS A 777 15.38 -0.50 -17.37
C HIS A 777 16.48 0.56 -17.35
N LYS A 778 16.74 1.18 -16.19
CA LYS A 778 17.82 2.17 -16.04
C LYS A 778 19.20 1.55 -16.27
N ASP A 779 19.46 0.40 -15.65
CA ASP A 779 20.71 -0.34 -15.83
C ASP A 779 20.87 -0.81 -17.28
N LEU A 780 19.77 -1.28 -17.89
CA LEU A 780 19.75 -1.67 -19.30
C LEU A 780 20.13 -0.50 -20.22
N ILE A 781 19.54 0.68 -20.03
CA ILE A 781 19.82 1.86 -20.85
C ILE A 781 21.27 2.33 -20.68
N VAL A 782 21.76 2.38 -19.43
CA VAL A 782 23.16 2.75 -19.14
C VAL A 782 24.12 1.77 -19.80
N ASP A 783 23.85 0.46 -19.71
CA ASP A 783 24.71 -0.56 -20.30
C ASP A 783 24.63 -0.58 -21.83
N LEU A 784 23.47 -0.29 -22.45
CA LEU A 784 23.35 -0.09 -23.91
C LEU A 784 24.20 1.11 -24.37
N PHE A 785 24.23 2.19 -23.59
CA PHE A 785 25.09 3.34 -23.86
C PHE A 785 26.58 2.95 -23.75
N LEU A 786 26.97 2.26 -22.68
CA LEU A 786 28.34 1.79 -22.47
C LEU A 786 28.77 0.83 -23.58
N ALA A 787 27.89 -0.07 -24.05
CA ALA A 787 28.20 -0.97 -25.16
C ALA A 787 28.70 -0.22 -26.41
N LYS A 788 28.21 1.00 -26.65
CA LYS A 788 28.63 1.87 -27.76
C LYS A 788 29.79 2.80 -27.45
N ARG A 789 29.86 3.33 -26.22
CA ARG A 789 30.82 4.38 -25.87
C ARG A 789 32.04 3.91 -25.13
N ASP A 790 31.91 2.87 -24.33
CA ASP A 790 32.98 2.28 -23.53
C ASP A 790 32.72 0.78 -23.33
N PRO A 791 32.84 -0.04 -24.41
CA PRO A 791 32.55 -1.47 -24.34
C PRO A 791 33.53 -2.21 -23.43
N ALA A 792 34.75 -1.69 -23.21
CA ALA A 792 35.72 -2.28 -22.30
C ALA A 792 35.20 -2.25 -20.85
N LYS A 793 34.57 -1.15 -20.43
CA LYS A 793 33.94 -1.05 -19.11
C LYS A 793 32.77 -2.01 -18.94
N LEU A 794 31.97 -2.24 -19.99
CA LEU A 794 30.89 -3.21 -19.96
C LEU A 794 31.41 -4.66 -19.93
N GLU A 795 32.42 -4.97 -20.74
CA GLU A 795 33.05 -6.30 -20.83
C GLU A 795 33.68 -6.71 -19.50
N ALA A 796 34.29 -5.77 -18.77
CA ALA A 796 34.82 -6.02 -17.43
C ALA A 796 33.75 -6.45 -16.41
N ARG A 797 32.48 -6.05 -16.60
CA ARG A 797 31.35 -6.38 -15.72
C ARG A 797 30.57 -7.62 -16.16
N LEU A 798 30.25 -7.72 -17.45
CA LEU A 798 29.31 -8.71 -17.98
C LEU A 798 29.99 -9.80 -18.82
N GLY A 799 31.27 -9.64 -19.13
CA GLY A 799 32.00 -10.53 -20.02
C GLY A 799 31.75 -10.24 -21.50
N LYS A 800 32.68 -10.73 -22.33
CA LYS A 800 32.77 -10.42 -23.76
C LYS A 800 31.54 -10.82 -24.56
N GLU A 801 30.96 -11.97 -24.25
CA GLU A 801 29.79 -12.50 -24.96
C GLU A 801 28.58 -11.58 -24.77
N THR A 802 28.22 -11.30 -23.52
CA THR A 802 27.11 -10.40 -23.18
C THR A 802 27.34 -8.99 -23.72
N THR A 803 28.57 -8.47 -23.65
CA THR A 803 28.89 -7.18 -24.27
C THR A 803 28.67 -7.18 -25.77
N SER A 804 29.04 -8.25 -26.48
CA SER A 804 28.81 -8.38 -27.92
C SER A 804 27.32 -8.43 -28.25
N GLN A 805 26.52 -9.14 -27.43
CA GLN A 805 25.06 -9.17 -27.57
C GLN A 805 24.45 -7.78 -27.35
N MET A 806 24.88 -7.06 -26.31
CA MET A 806 24.44 -5.69 -26.01
C MET A 806 24.83 -4.70 -27.11
N GLN A 807 26.01 -4.84 -27.70
CA GLN A 807 26.46 -4.03 -28.84
C GLN A 807 25.57 -4.22 -30.05
N LYS A 808 25.26 -5.48 -30.39
CA LYS A 808 24.35 -5.80 -31.49
C LYS A 808 22.96 -5.24 -31.23
N LEU A 809 22.39 -5.48 -30.05
CA LEU A 809 21.09 -4.95 -29.66
C LEU A 809 21.05 -3.42 -29.78
N ALA A 810 22.09 -2.73 -29.33
CA ALA A 810 22.20 -1.28 -29.47
C ALA A 810 22.31 -0.82 -30.94
N ASP A 811 22.99 -1.56 -31.82
CA ASP A 811 23.00 -1.25 -33.27
C ASP A 811 21.61 -1.43 -33.88
N ASP A 812 20.94 -2.55 -33.57
CA ASP A 812 19.62 -2.86 -34.08
C ASP A 812 18.59 -1.81 -33.64
N ILE A 813 18.64 -1.35 -32.38
CA ILE A 813 17.79 -0.27 -31.85
C ILE A 813 18.06 1.06 -32.56
N LEU A 814 19.34 1.40 -32.81
CA LEU A 814 19.69 2.64 -33.51
C LEU A 814 19.26 2.61 -34.98
N ALA A 815 19.26 1.43 -35.60
CA ALA A 815 18.83 1.23 -36.97
C ALA A 815 17.29 1.26 -37.14
N ALA A 816 16.56 0.79 -36.13
CA ALA A 816 15.09 0.69 -36.13
C ALA A 816 14.49 1.05 -34.76
N PRO A 817 14.51 2.33 -34.36
CA PRO A 817 14.04 2.77 -33.03
C PRO A 817 12.57 2.46 -32.77
N GLU A 818 11.74 2.46 -33.81
CA GLU A 818 10.32 2.10 -33.73
C GLU A 818 10.11 0.62 -33.36
N GLN A 819 11.13 -0.23 -33.55
CA GLN A 819 11.12 -1.64 -33.20
C GLN A 819 11.73 -1.90 -31.80
N PHE A 820 11.98 -0.87 -30.99
CA PHE A 820 12.61 -1.03 -29.68
C PHE A 820 11.95 -2.12 -28.82
N ALA A 821 10.62 -2.11 -28.69
CA ALA A 821 9.90 -3.08 -27.88
C ALA A 821 9.99 -4.51 -28.44
N SER A 822 9.90 -4.69 -29.76
CA SER A 822 10.01 -6.01 -30.38
C SER A 822 11.44 -6.55 -30.30
N LEU A 823 12.45 -5.71 -30.51
CA LEU A 823 13.86 -6.05 -30.37
C LEU A 823 14.19 -6.51 -28.95
N LEU A 824 13.78 -5.75 -27.92
CA LEU A 824 13.90 -6.20 -26.53
C LEU A 824 13.15 -7.52 -26.27
N GLY A 825 11.96 -7.67 -26.88
CA GLY A 825 11.17 -8.89 -26.83
C GLY A 825 11.87 -10.12 -27.40
N THR A 826 12.87 -9.96 -28.27
CA THR A 826 13.72 -11.08 -28.76
C THR A 826 14.85 -11.46 -27.81
N GLN A 827 15.19 -10.58 -26.86
CA GLN A 827 16.31 -10.73 -25.93
C GLN A 827 15.87 -11.17 -24.53
N ARG A 828 14.80 -11.97 -24.43
CA ARG A 828 14.18 -12.34 -23.14
C ARG A 828 15.16 -12.95 -22.15
N GLU A 829 16.00 -13.88 -22.59
CA GLU A 829 16.97 -14.54 -21.70
C GLU A 829 18.04 -13.58 -21.19
N LEU A 830 18.56 -12.71 -22.06
CA LEU A 830 19.48 -11.64 -21.68
C LEU A 830 18.86 -10.73 -20.60
N LEU A 831 17.60 -10.32 -20.80
CA LEU A 831 16.87 -9.47 -19.85
C LEU A 831 16.62 -10.19 -18.53
N LYS A 832 16.18 -11.45 -18.55
CA LYS A 832 15.94 -12.25 -17.34
C LYS A 832 17.22 -12.47 -16.54
N GLN A 833 18.34 -12.71 -17.22
CA GLN A 833 19.61 -13.03 -16.58
C GLN A 833 20.31 -11.81 -15.98
N HIS A 834 20.26 -10.66 -16.64
CA HIS A 834 21.07 -9.50 -16.26
C HIS A 834 20.27 -8.27 -15.82
N TYR A 835 19.02 -8.15 -16.26
CA TYR A 835 18.22 -6.92 -16.12
C TYR A 835 16.84 -7.15 -15.51
N SER A 836 16.66 -8.20 -14.70
CA SER A 836 15.42 -8.43 -13.95
C SER A 836 15.67 -8.63 -12.45
N ASN A 837 14.86 -7.99 -11.62
CA ASN A 837 14.87 -8.22 -10.17
C ASN A 837 14.07 -9.45 -9.74
N CYS A 838 13.12 -9.91 -10.56
CA CYS A 838 12.38 -11.14 -10.33
C CYS A 838 11.98 -11.81 -11.65
N THR A 839 12.14 -13.13 -11.74
CA THR A 839 11.80 -13.88 -12.97
C THR A 839 10.62 -14.84 -12.80
N ALA A 840 9.98 -14.87 -11.63
CA ALA A 840 8.79 -15.69 -11.41
C ALA A 840 7.60 -15.13 -12.21
N GLU A 841 6.90 -16.00 -12.95
CA GLU A 841 5.75 -15.62 -13.78
C GLU A 841 4.44 -16.22 -13.28
N ILE A 842 4.48 -17.42 -12.67
CA ILE A 842 3.28 -18.11 -12.19
C ILE A 842 2.99 -17.68 -10.75
N GLU A 843 1.89 -16.96 -10.56
CA GLU A 843 1.55 -16.32 -9.28
C GLU A 843 0.97 -17.29 -8.25
N ASN A 844 0.38 -18.40 -8.70
CA ASN A 844 -0.21 -19.46 -7.87
C ASN A 844 0.65 -20.73 -7.83
N GLU A 845 1.94 -20.64 -8.21
CA GLU A 845 2.88 -21.76 -8.08
C GLU A 845 3.20 -22.05 -6.60
N GLY A 846 3.63 -23.27 -6.33
CA GLY A 846 4.21 -23.59 -5.03
C GLY A 846 3.29 -24.14 -3.95
N HIS A 847 3.80 -24.13 -2.72
CA HIS A 847 3.17 -24.70 -1.52
C HIS A 847 2.57 -26.09 -1.78
N ARG A 848 3.42 -27.01 -2.28
CA ARG A 848 3.04 -28.36 -2.71
C ARG A 848 2.84 -29.36 -1.56
N PHE A 849 2.68 -28.89 -0.31
CA PHE A 849 2.49 -29.74 0.87
C PHE A 849 1.33 -30.75 0.76
N GLY A 850 0.32 -30.46 -0.08
CA GLY A 850 -0.76 -31.40 -0.35
C GLY A 850 -0.43 -32.52 -1.33
N GLU A 851 0.64 -32.42 -2.13
CA GLU A 851 0.94 -33.34 -3.24
C GLU A 851 1.07 -34.80 -2.79
N ASP A 852 1.77 -35.02 -1.68
CA ASP A 852 2.04 -36.36 -1.13
C ASP A 852 0.97 -36.84 -0.15
N LEU A 853 -0.07 -36.04 0.11
CA LEU A 853 -1.17 -36.42 0.99
C LEU A 853 -2.22 -37.25 0.25
N SER A 854 -2.77 -38.25 0.95
CA SER A 854 -3.95 -38.97 0.46
C SER A 854 -5.15 -38.03 0.37
N ASP A 855 -6.12 -38.34 -0.50
CA ASP A 855 -7.35 -37.56 -0.60
C ASP A 855 -8.14 -37.50 0.73
N ALA A 856 -8.07 -38.56 1.52
CA ALA A 856 -8.65 -38.58 2.86
C ALA A 856 -7.93 -37.58 3.79
N ASP A 857 -6.59 -37.52 3.74
CA ASP A 857 -5.79 -36.59 4.54
C ASP A 857 -5.99 -35.14 4.12
N LYS A 858 -6.13 -34.88 2.82
CA LYS A 858 -6.46 -33.55 2.30
C LYS A 858 -7.83 -33.10 2.85
N LYS A 859 -8.86 -33.93 2.73
CA LYS A 859 -10.20 -33.62 3.28
C LYS A 859 -10.19 -33.43 4.79
N ALA A 860 -9.44 -34.27 5.51
CA ALA A 860 -9.27 -34.18 6.95
C ALA A 860 -8.60 -32.85 7.35
N LEU A 861 -7.55 -32.44 6.64
CA LEU A 861 -6.86 -31.17 6.89
C LEU A 861 -7.78 -29.95 6.63
N ILE A 862 -8.60 -30.00 5.59
CA ILE A 862 -9.65 -28.98 5.34
C ILE A 862 -10.61 -28.90 6.53
N ALA A 863 -11.12 -30.05 7.00
CA ALA A 863 -12.03 -30.07 8.14
C ALA A 863 -11.39 -29.46 9.40
N PHE A 864 -10.16 -29.86 9.74
CA PHE A 864 -9.48 -29.36 10.92
C PHE A 864 -9.21 -27.85 10.84
N LEU A 865 -8.67 -27.35 9.72
CA LEU A 865 -8.35 -25.93 9.58
C LEU A 865 -9.60 -25.03 9.61
N ALA A 866 -10.79 -25.53 9.27
CA ALA A 866 -12.05 -24.79 9.43
C ALA A 866 -12.48 -24.62 10.90
N THR A 867 -11.89 -25.39 11.82
CA THR A 867 -12.14 -25.26 13.28
C THR A 867 -11.22 -24.28 13.98
N LEU A 868 -10.20 -23.78 13.26
CA LEU A 868 -9.22 -22.80 13.70
C LEU A 868 -9.60 -21.40 13.22
#